data_AF-A0AAE0S2K5-F1
#
_entry.id   AF-A0AAE0S2K5-F1
#
_cell.length_a   1.000
_cell.length_b   1.000
_cell.length_c   1.000
_cell.angle_alpha   90.00
_cell.angle_beta   90.00
_cell.angle_gamma   90.00
#
_symmetry.space_group_name_H-M   'P 1'
#
loop_
_entity.id
_entity.type
_entity.pdbx_description
1 polymer ?
#
loop_
_entity_poly.entity_id
_entity_poly.type
_entity_poly.pdbx_seq_one_letter_code
_entity_poly.pdbx_strand_id
1 'polypeptide(L)'
;MLHFRVDVTADRLYTLNNGTRNILENIKAPLTIKYFFSDGHKQIPAVLKNFGNNVREILQEYERVNPDMIKLEIINPKPDSDQEEWAKRYGIQGIEEFSPTEAFYMGIAVISETRETAITFMDPRKEKSLEYDISKAVFEVTKSDSFKIGIYTDVPITGGPENPYLQQQNAGPWVFYQELSKLYKTEKLNFSVKEIPADINLLVVLQPQNITESSEYAIDQFVMRGGKLVVLTDPYMASDPMTRSRVGNPSSGNLRMLFEKWGILYDAQKIVGDMTHAAVVRGQDGQPVPFGVWLQFNDEGINQDAQIMNGMGNLIFPYAGGFNLKADSPLKLTPLIYTSKRAQDIDAVMAGIMPPLEMNKQIETGLKEYNIAGMLTGKLSSAFQQPPPDIKTPSEQEQAQPTEPYVYKNAHIKEASAESSIILITDVDFMANHFSVSQMNLMGNTISQYRNNNLPLVFNLIDFISGSTDLIEIRSRGNFLRPFVKFEEMERQAQAKYNSAERELQNELNSVQRELNQLQPKEGSSEIVLSQDIAEQIKRFKEKELDTRRQLKEIRKLLRQDIEFYQKIFTGKANCGQGIFNDSFDTVTFTDSGNSFSVKKTDGIWVVAESEYPADSTLLYKLLENLNTQTITETASANPENFDKFGFTEAGKQSGKKITFYKDGNTFAEFLIGNSREGGGQYIKRTDTDQVWLIKNAVTTYKSRGNLLKKF
;
A
#
# COMPACT_ATOMS: atom_id res chain seq x y z
N MET A 1 -31.43 -23.95 -23.04
CA MET A 1 -30.40 -24.88 -22.51
C MET A 1 -29.59 -24.06 -21.51
N LEU A 2 -29.82 -24.25 -20.20
CA LEU A 2 -29.01 -23.55 -19.18
C LEU A 2 -27.62 -24.20 -19.14
N HIS A 3 -26.60 -23.47 -19.56
CA HIS A 3 -25.21 -23.86 -19.38
C HIS A 3 -24.74 -23.37 -18.00
N PHE A 4 -24.56 -24.28 -17.05
CA PHE A 4 -23.91 -23.99 -15.78
C PHE A 4 -22.40 -24.01 -15.98
N ARG A 5 -21.72 -22.88 -15.74
CA ARG A 5 -20.26 -22.79 -15.68
C ARG A 5 -19.88 -22.55 -14.22
N VAL A 6 -19.12 -23.47 -13.63
CA VAL A 6 -18.62 -23.36 -12.26
C VAL A 6 -17.16 -22.95 -12.33
N ASP A 7 -16.84 -21.81 -11.73
CA ASP A 7 -15.47 -21.34 -11.57
C ASP A 7 -14.83 -21.97 -10.33
N VAL A 8 -13.83 -22.81 -10.55
CA VAL A 8 -13.10 -23.55 -9.51
C VAL A 8 -11.74 -22.92 -9.17
N THR A 9 -11.48 -21.70 -9.64
CA THR A 9 -10.29 -20.95 -9.22
C THR A 9 -10.44 -20.48 -7.77
N ALA A 10 -9.35 -20.48 -7.02
CA ALA A 10 -9.35 -20.10 -5.60
C ALA A 10 -9.93 -18.70 -5.33
N ASP A 11 -9.81 -17.78 -6.30
CA ASP A 11 -10.27 -16.39 -6.22
C ASP A 11 -11.57 -16.12 -7.02
N ARG A 12 -12.16 -17.13 -7.66
CA ARG A 12 -13.29 -16.99 -8.61
C ARG A 12 -13.02 -15.95 -9.72
N LEU A 13 -11.86 -16.05 -10.36
CA LEU A 13 -11.33 -15.11 -11.37
C LEU A 13 -12.23 -14.91 -12.60
N TYR A 14 -13.16 -15.82 -12.85
CA TYR A 14 -14.07 -15.85 -14.00
C TYR A 14 -15.54 -15.67 -13.58
N THR A 15 -15.80 -15.28 -12.34
CA THR A 15 -17.15 -14.96 -11.83
C THR A 15 -17.23 -13.49 -11.47
N LEU A 16 -18.18 -12.76 -12.05
CA LEU A 16 -18.42 -11.37 -11.70
C LEU A 16 -18.70 -11.23 -10.20
N ASN A 17 -18.16 -10.16 -9.63
CA ASN A 17 -18.43 -9.72 -8.29
C ASN A 17 -19.93 -9.44 -8.11
N ASN A 18 -20.43 -9.68 -6.89
CA ASN A 18 -21.81 -9.37 -6.54
C ASN A 18 -22.11 -7.87 -6.74
N GLY A 19 -21.16 -6.99 -6.38
CA GLY A 19 -21.28 -5.56 -6.65
C GLY A 19 -21.44 -5.25 -8.15
N THR A 20 -20.62 -5.86 -9.00
CA THR A 20 -20.72 -5.70 -10.46
C THR A 20 -22.09 -6.19 -10.94
N ARG A 21 -22.50 -7.38 -10.51
CA ARG A 21 -23.81 -7.94 -10.85
C ARG A 21 -24.95 -6.97 -10.46
N ASN A 22 -24.93 -6.41 -9.26
CA ASN A 22 -25.95 -5.46 -8.81
C ASN A 22 -25.98 -4.19 -9.67
N ILE A 23 -24.82 -3.64 -10.04
CA ILE A 23 -24.75 -2.47 -10.95
C ILE A 23 -25.45 -2.82 -12.27
N LEU A 24 -25.15 -3.99 -12.84
CA LEU A 24 -25.67 -4.41 -14.14
C LEU A 24 -27.16 -4.77 -14.11
N GLU A 25 -27.64 -5.39 -13.03
CA GLU A 25 -29.07 -5.76 -12.86
C GLU A 25 -29.94 -4.52 -12.63
N ASN A 26 -29.42 -3.45 -12.00
CA ASN A 26 -30.17 -2.24 -11.67
C ASN A 26 -30.10 -1.13 -12.73
N ILE A 27 -29.57 -1.41 -13.92
CA ILE A 27 -29.52 -0.45 -15.03
C ILE A 27 -30.94 -0.09 -15.47
N LYS A 28 -31.24 1.22 -15.52
CA LYS A 28 -32.57 1.75 -15.85
C LYS A 28 -32.77 2.14 -17.32
N ALA A 29 -31.67 2.31 -18.08
CA ALA A 29 -31.71 2.69 -19.48
C ALA A 29 -30.74 1.81 -20.31
N PRO A 30 -31.09 1.42 -21.54
CA PRO A 30 -30.21 0.62 -22.38
C PRO A 30 -28.86 1.29 -22.61
N LEU A 31 -27.79 0.48 -22.67
CA LEU A 31 -26.45 0.93 -22.98
C LEU A 31 -25.74 -0.03 -23.95
N THR A 32 -24.83 0.53 -24.75
CA THR A 32 -23.96 -0.22 -25.65
C THR A 32 -22.52 -0.13 -25.18
N ILE A 33 -21.87 -1.28 -25.01
CA ILE A 33 -20.43 -1.38 -24.77
C ILE A 33 -19.76 -1.70 -26.10
N LYS A 34 -18.97 -0.77 -26.64
CA LYS A 34 -18.14 -0.99 -27.82
C LYS A 34 -16.73 -1.35 -27.38
N TYR A 35 -16.32 -2.58 -27.64
CA TYR A 35 -14.95 -3.06 -27.38
C TYR A 35 -14.11 -3.02 -28.65
N PHE A 36 -13.16 -2.09 -28.72
CA PHE A 36 -12.22 -1.95 -29.82
C PHE A 36 -11.02 -2.86 -29.57
N PHE A 37 -10.86 -3.91 -30.36
CA PHE A 37 -9.76 -4.87 -30.23
C PHE A 37 -9.25 -5.38 -31.58
N SER A 38 -7.99 -5.06 -31.89
CA SER A 38 -7.31 -5.48 -33.13
C SER A 38 -6.82 -6.94 -33.05
N ASP A 39 -7.74 -7.89 -32.91
CA ASP A 39 -7.45 -9.32 -32.70
C ASP A 39 -6.78 -10.04 -33.90
N GLY A 40 -6.88 -9.42 -35.09
CA GLY A 40 -6.31 -9.90 -36.36
C GLY A 40 -4.88 -9.46 -36.64
N HIS A 41 -4.29 -8.59 -35.80
CA HIS A 41 -2.96 -8.03 -36.03
C HIS A 41 -1.86 -9.08 -35.82
N LYS A 42 -1.18 -9.51 -36.88
CA LYS A 42 -0.27 -10.68 -36.86
C LYS A 42 0.98 -10.50 -35.99
N GLN A 43 1.37 -9.27 -35.70
CA GLN A 43 2.60 -8.93 -34.96
C GLN A 43 2.36 -8.63 -33.48
N ILE A 44 1.13 -8.81 -32.96
CA ILE A 44 0.87 -8.58 -31.52
C ILE A 44 1.48 -9.70 -30.66
N PRO A 45 2.14 -9.37 -29.54
CA PRO A 45 2.57 -10.35 -28.56
C PRO A 45 1.42 -11.20 -28.03
N ALA A 46 1.68 -12.49 -27.77
CA ALA A 46 0.69 -13.43 -27.23
C ALA A 46 0.08 -12.95 -25.90
N VAL A 47 0.84 -12.23 -25.09
CA VAL A 47 0.37 -11.64 -23.82
C VAL A 47 -0.77 -10.65 -24.05
N LEU A 48 -0.65 -9.75 -25.03
CA LEU A 48 -1.71 -8.79 -25.38
C LEU A 48 -2.93 -9.47 -25.96
N LYS A 49 -2.71 -10.52 -26.78
CA LYS A 49 -3.81 -11.29 -27.35
C LYS A 49 -4.62 -12.02 -26.27
N ASN A 50 -3.94 -12.66 -25.33
CA ASN A 50 -4.59 -13.33 -24.20
C ASN A 50 -5.34 -12.33 -23.33
N PHE A 51 -4.70 -11.20 -22.99
CA PHE A 51 -5.35 -10.14 -22.21
C PHE A 51 -6.60 -9.59 -22.91
N GLY A 52 -6.54 -9.29 -24.21
CA GLY A 52 -7.71 -8.82 -24.96
C GLY A 52 -8.84 -9.85 -25.03
N ASN A 53 -8.52 -11.15 -25.09
CA ASN A 53 -9.52 -12.20 -24.97
C ASN A 53 -10.14 -12.25 -23.56
N ASN A 54 -9.36 -12.06 -22.50
CA ASN A 54 -9.89 -11.99 -21.13
C ASN A 54 -10.86 -10.80 -20.97
N VAL A 55 -10.53 -9.63 -21.53
CA VAL A 55 -11.43 -8.47 -21.57
C VAL A 55 -12.72 -8.81 -22.30
N ARG A 56 -12.63 -9.45 -23.48
CA ARG A 56 -13.80 -9.91 -24.24
C ARG A 56 -14.69 -10.84 -23.42
N GLU A 57 -14.11 -11.82 -22.74
CA GLU A 57 -14.86 -12.77 -21.91
C GLU A 57 -15.61 -12.07 -20.78
N ILE A 58 -14.97 -11.14 -20.06
CA ILE A 58 -15.62 -10.35 -19.00
C ILE A 58 -16.78 -9.53 -19.56
N LEU A 59 -16.59 -8.84 -20.69
CA LEU A 59 -17.66 -8.04 -21.31
C LEU A 59 -18.85 -8.89 -21.77
N GLN A 60 -18.60 -10.12 -22.22
CA GLN A 60 -19.67 -11.06 -22.56
C GLN A 60 -20.44 -11.52 -21.32
N GLU A 61 -19.81 -11.61 -20.15
CA GLU A 61 -20.52 -11.83 -18.90
C GLU A 61 -21.39 -10.62 -18.54
N TYR A 62 -20.94 -9.39 -18.80
CA TYR A 62 -21.73 -8.19 -18.54
C TYR A 62 -23.04 -8.18 -19.34
N GLU A 63 -22.94 -8.41 -20.66
CA GLU A 63 -24.11 -8.56 -21.53
C GLU A 63 -25.03 -9.69 -21.06
N ARG A 64 -24.47 -10.82 -20.58
CA ARG A 64 -25.27 -11.96 -20.12
C ARG A 64 -26.05 -11.68 -18.84
N VAL A 65 -25.55 -10.82 -17.94
CA VAL A 65 -26.26 -10.47 -16.70
C VAL A 65 -27.55 -9.72 -17.01
N ASN A 66 -27.55 -8.84 -18.00
CA ASN A 66 -28.72 -8.05 -18.37
C ASN A 66 -28.82 -7.85 -19.90
N PRO A 67 -29.20 -8.89 -20.66
CA PRO A 67 -29.13 -8.90 -22.12
C PRO A 67 -30.13 -7.94 -22.80
N ASP A 68 -31.18 -7.52 -22.08
CA ASP A 68 -32.16 -6.57 -22.59
C ASP A 68 -31.67 -5.12 -22.48
N MET A 69 -30.74 -4.84 -21.55
CA MET A 69 -30.25 -3.49 -21.26
C MET A 69 -28.80 -3.26 -21.69
N ILE A 70 -27.99 -4.30 -21.81
CA ILE A 70 -26.57 -4.20 -22.17
C ILE A 70 -26.36 -4.88 -23.51
N LYS A 71 -25.81 -4.14 -24.48
CA LYS A 71 -25.40 -4.68 -25.78
C LYS A 71 -23.89 -4.59 -25.94
N LEU A 72 -23.23 -5.70 -26.25
CA LEU A 72 -21.80 -5.73 -26.54
C LEU A 72 -21.54 -5.70 -28.05
N GLU A 73 -20.70 -4.76 -28.50
CA GLU A 73 -20.22 -4.67 -29.87
C GLU A 73 -18.70 -4.82 -29.89
N ILE A 74 -18.20 -5.94 -30.42
CA ILE A 74 -16.76 -6.17 -30.61
C ILE A 74 -16.37 -5.62 -31.98
N ILE A 75 -15.46 -4.65 -31.98
CA ILE A 75 -15.05 -3.89 -33.16
C ILE A 75 -13.56 -4.16 -33.36
N ASN A 76 -13.17 -4.58 -34.56
CA ASN A 76 -11.77 -4.72 -34.95
C ASN A 76 -11.42 -3.55 -35.91
N PRO A 77 -10.74 -2.50 -35.43
CA PRO A 77 -10.34 -1.37 -36.27
C PRO A 77 -9.27 -1.80 -37.26
N LYS A 78 -9.53 -1.55 -38.54
CA LYS A 78 -8.56 -1.75 -39.63
C LYS A 78 -8.09 -0.40 -40.17
N PRO A 79 -6.87 -0.30 -40.73
CA PRO A 79 -6.42 0.92 -41.39
C PRO A 79 -7.43 1.43 -42.42
N ASP A 80 -7.69 2.73 -42.41
CA ASP A 80 -8.57 3.46 -43.33
C ASP A 80 -10.02 2.96 -43.32
N SER A 81 -10.51 2.48 -42.16
CA SER A 81 -11.87 1.95 -42.01
C SER A 81 -12.76 2.82 -41.11
N ASP A 82 -14.08 2.73 -41.29
CA ASP A 82 -15.07 3.38 -40.41
C ASP A 82 -14.87 3.00 -38.94
N GLN A 83 -14.43 1.76 -38.67
CA GLN A 83 -14.16 1.28 -37.32
C GLN A 83 -12.97 2.02 -36.67
N GLU A 84 -11.97 2.40 -37.46
CA GLU A 84 -10.84 3.22 -37.00
C GLU A 84 -11.28 4.66 -36.73
N GLU A 85 -12.14 5.23 -37.57
CA GLU A 85 -12.74 6.55 -37.32
C GLU A 85 -13.58 6.55 -36.04
N TRP A 86 -14.34 5.48 -35.76
CA TRP A 86 -15.07 5.32 -34.51
C TRP A 86 -14.12 5.25 -33.31
N ALA A 87 -13.04 4.48 -33.40
CA ALA A 87 -12.04 4.41 -32.34
C ALA A 87 -11.48 5.81 -32.02
N LYS A 88 -11.14 6.59 -33.06
CA LYS A 88 -10.70 7.99 -32.93
C LYS A 88 -11.75 8.90 -32.30
N ARG A 89 -13.03 8.77 -32.68
CA ARG A 89 -14.15 9.56 -32.10
C ARG A 89 -14.25 9.38 -30.59
N TYR A 90 -14.15 8.14 -30.12
CA TYR A 90 -14.23 7.83 -28.69
C TYR A 90 -12.90 8.04 -27.94
N GLY A 91 -11.89 8.60 -28.60
CA GLY A 91 -10.58 8.85 -28.00
C GLY A 91 -9.77 7.59 -27.70
N ILE A 92 -10.10 6.46 -28.34
CA ILE A 92 -9.35 5.21 -28.17
C ILE A 92 -8.00 5.34 -28.85
N GLN A 93 -6.93 5.11 -28.09
CA GLN A 93 -5.56 5.31 -28.55
C GLN A 93 -5.09 4.10 -29.38
N GLY A 94 -4.57 4.37 -30.57
CA GLY A 94 -3.86 3.38 -31.38
C GLY A 94 -2.38 3.33 -31.00
N ILE A 95 -1.83 2.12 -30.90
CA ILE A 95 -0.41 1.87 -30.62
C ILE A 95 0.29 1.41 -31.90
N GLU A 96 1.18 2.24 -32.43
CA GLU A 96 1.93 1.98 -33.68
C GLU A 96 3.27 1.25 -33.43
N GLU A 97 3.59 0.92 -32.18
CA GLU A 97 4.87 0.25 -31.83
C GLU A 97 5.01 -1.14 -32.46
N PHE A 98 3.89 -1.82 -32.72
CA PHE A 98 3.89 -3.16 -33.28
C PHE A 98 3.95 -3.18 -34.80
N SER A 99 3.58 -2.09 -35.48
CA SER A 99 3.59 -1.99 -36.93
C SER A 99 3.58 -0.53 -37.39
N PRO A 100 4.46 -0.13 -38.33
CA PRO A 100 4.50 1.24 -38.85
C PRO A 100 3.33 1.59 -39.77
N THR A 101 2.48 0.63 -40.13
CA THR A 101 1.35 0.82 -41.07
C THR A 101 0.01 0.40 -40.48
N GLU A 102 -0.01 -0.19 -39.29
CA GLU A 102 -1.23 -0.71 -38.66
C GLU A 102 -1.18 -0.43 -37.16
N ALA A 103 -2.02 0.49 -36.69
CA ALA A 103 -2.12 0.78 -35.27
C ALA A 103 -2.89 -0.33 -34.55
N PHE A 104 -2.40 -0.72 -33.37
CA PHE A 104 -3.08 -1.66 -32.49
C PHE A 104 -4.04 -0.93 -31.55
N TYR A 105 -5.31 -1.34 -31.53
CA TYR A 105 -6.33 -0.78 -30.63
C TYR A 105 -6.74 -1.80 -29.56
N MET A 106 -6.82 -1.33 -28.32
CA MET A 106 -7.44 -2.07 -27.21
C MET A 106 -8.11 -1.09 -26.24
N GLY A 107 -9.39 -0.79 -26.43
CA GLY A 107 -10.13 0.17 -25.61
C GLY A 107 -11.62 -0.10 -25.58
N ILE A 108 -12.33 0.57 -24.68
CA ILE A 108 -13.77 0.37 -24.45
C ILE A 108 -14.46 1.73 -24.49
N ALA A 109 -15.57 1.83 -25.22
CA ALA A 109 -16.51 2.94 -25.09
C ALA A 109 -17.84 2.41 -24.54
N VAL A 110 -18.36 3.07 -23.51
CA VAL A 110 -19.66 2.74 -22.90
C VAL A 110 -20.61 3.90 -23.19
N ILE A 111 -21.75 3.60 -23.79
CA ILE A 111 -22.65 4.60 -24.36
C ILE A 111 -24.07 4.31 -23.86
N SER A 112 -24.71 5.30 -23.24
CA SER A 112 -26.14 5.32 -22.97
C SER A 112 -26.83 6.38 -23.85
N GLU A 113 -28.15 6.54 -23.72
CA GLU A 113 -28.89 7.54 -24.52
C GLU A 113 -28.41 8.99 -24.29
N THR A 114 -27.93 9.31 -23.10
CA THR A 114 -27.60 10.68 -22.69
C THR A 114 -26.13 10.92 -22.43
N ARG A 115 -25.33 9.87 -22.23
CA ARG A 115 -23.92 9.97 -21.81
C ARG A 115 -23.06 8.93 -22.50
N GLU A 116 -21.78 9.25 -22.63
CA GLU A 116 -20.74 8.33 -23.07
C GLU A 116 -19.49 8.51 -22.20
N THR A 117 -18.77 7.42 -21.99
CA THR A 117 -17.44 7.42 -21.36
C THR A 117 -16.55 6.41 -22.08
N ALA A 118 -15.24 6.58 -22.02
CA ALA A 118 -14.29 5.71 -22.72
C ALA A 118 -13.08 5.38 -21.85
N ILE A 119 -12.69 4.10 -21.88
CA ILE A 119 -11.37 3.62 -21.44
C ILE A 119 -10.49 3.63 -22.69
N THR A 120 -9.66 4.67 -22.81
CA THR A 120 -8.92 5.00 -24.03
C THR A 120 -7.86 3.94 -24.40
N PHE A 121 -7.35 3.22 -23.41
CA PHE A 121 -6.48 2.07 -23.60
C PHE A 121 -6.55 1.12 -22.39
N MET A 122 -6.66 -0.19 -22.65
CA MET A 122 -6.65 -1.24 -21.64
C MET A 122 -5.21 -1.71 -21.39
N ASP A 123 -4.65 -1.35 -20.24
CA ASP A 123 -3.28 -1.74 -19.86
C ASP A 123 -3.26 -3.16 -19.27
N PRO A 124 -2.53 -4.12 -19.88
CA PRO A 124 -2.41 -5.49 -19.36
C PRO A 124 -1.85 -5.55 -17.93
N ARG A 125 -1.06 -4.55 -17.51
CA ARG A 125 -0.53 -4.48 -16.14
C ARG A 125 -1.62 -4.25 -15.10
N LYS A 126 -2.81 -3.80 -15.53
CA LYS A 126 -4.00 -3.54 -14.71
C LYS A 126 -5.05 -4.66 -14.80
N GLU A 127 -4.68 -5.86 -15.26
CA GLU A 127 -5.62 -6.98 -15.39
C GLU A 127 -6.41 -7.28 -14.10
N LYS A 128 -5.79 -7.08 -12.92
CA LYS A 128 -6.46 -7.25 -11.62
C LYS A 128 -7.56 -6.23 -11.33
N SER A 129 -7.54 -5.04 -11.93
CA SER A 129 -8.57 -4.00 -11.76
C SER A 129 -9.57 -3.95 -12.91
N LEU A 130 -9.48 -4.89 -13.87
CA LEU A 130 -10.24 -4.87 -15.10
C LEU A 130 -11.76 -4.77 -14.88
N GLU A 131 -12.29 -5.62 -14.00
CA GLU A 131 -13.71 -5.61 -13.64
C GLU A 131 -14.13 -4.30 -12.99
N TYR A 132 -13.29 -3.71 -12.14
CA TYR A 132 -13.55 -2.41 -11.53
C TYR A 132 -13.61 -1.30 -12.56
N ASP A 133 -12.60 -1.23 -13.44
CA ASP A 133 -12.49 -0.16 -14.44
C ASP A 133 -13.69 -0.19 -15.41
N ILE A 134 -14.11 -1.38 -15.85
CA ILE A 134 -15.30 -1.54 -16.71
C ILE A 134 -16.59 -1.23 -15.94
N SER A 135 -16.74 -1.74 -14.71
CA SER A 135 -17.94 -1.48 -13.89
C SER A 135 -18.11 0.00 -13.58
N LYS A 136 -17.01 0.70 -13.32
CA LYS A 136 -16.98 2.14 -13.12
C LYS A 136 -17.45 2.89 -14.38
N ALA A 137 -16.95 2.51 -15.56
CA ALA A 137 -17.38 3.11 -16.82
C ALA A 137 -18.90 2.90 -17.07
N VAL A 138 -19.42 1.71 -16.75
CA VAL A 138 -20.86 1.44 -16.79
C VAL A 138 -21.61 2.32 -15.80
N PHE A 139 -21.16 2.38 -14.56
CA PHE A 139 -21.79 3.20 -13.52
C PHE A 139 -21.82 4.68 -13.88
N GLU A 140 -20.74 5.24 -14.45
CA GLU A 140 -20.66 6.64 -14.88
C GLU A 140 -21.79 7.01 -15.87
N VAL A 141 -22.12 6.14 -16.82
CA VAL A 141 -23.13 6.43 -17.83
C VAL A 141 -24.57 6.09 -17.40
N THR A 142 -24.74 5.23 -16.38
CA THR A 142 -26.06 4.82 -15.87
C THR A 142 -26.52 5.62 -14.64
N LYS A 143 -25.62 6.36 -13.99
CA LYS A 143 -25.91 7.10 -12.74
C LYS A 143 -27.00 8.16 -12.87
N SER A 144 -27.95 8.25 -11.95
CA SER A 144 -28.88 9.40 -11.91
C SER A 144 -28.12 10.68 -11.51
N ASP A 145 -28.34 11.81 -12.20
CA ASP A 145 -27.75 13.13 -11.89
C ASP A 145 -28.19 13.70 -10.51
N SER A 146 -29.00 12.96 -9.77
CA SER A 146 -29.62 13.38 -8.51
C SER A 146 -28.70 13.28 -7.28
N PHE A 147 -27.53 12.64 -7.36
CA PHE A 147 -26.62 12.53 -6.20
C PHE A 147 -25.51 13.58 -6.25
N LYS A 148 -25.64 14.63 -5.44
CA LYS A 148 -24.74 15.78 -5.36
C LYS A 148 -23.98 15.83 -4.04
N ILE A 149 -22.68 16.08 -4.13
CA ILE A 149 -21.78 16.19 -2.98
C ILE A 149 -21.43 17.67 -2.74
N GLY A 150 -21.79 18.18 -1.56
CA GLY A 150 -21.30 19.46 -1.07
C GLY A 150 -19.91 19.29 -0.46
N ILE A 151 -19.00 20.23 -0.73
CA ILE A 151 -17.66 20.24 -0.15
C ILE A 151 -17.47 21.54 0.61
N TYR A 152 -17.33 21.46 1.94
CA TYR A 152 -16.98 22.59 2.80
C TYR A 152 -15.52 22.45 3.21
N THR A 153 -14.63 23.32 2.72
CA THR A 153 -13.20 23.21 3.03
C THR A 153 -12.40 24.48 2.81
N ASP A 154 -11.61 24.84 3.82
CA ASP A 154 -10.61 25.93 3.80
C ASP A 154 -9.34 25.54 3.01
N VAL A 155 -9.18 24.25 2.71
CA VAL A 155 -8.01 23.70 2.04
C VAL A 155 -8.08 23.96 0.52
N PRO A 156 -6.98 24.38 -0.13
CA PRO A 156 -6.92 24.59 -1.57
C PRO A 156 -6.86 23.28 -2.39
N ILE A 157 -7.78 22.35 -2.16
CA ILE A 157 -7.83 21.04 -2.84
C ILE A 157 -8.10 21.13 -4.35
N THR A 158 -8.63 22.28 -4.81
CA THR A 158 -8.91 22.58 -6.22
C THR A 158 -7.67 23.12 -6.96
N GLY A 159 -6.55 23.29 -6.26
CA GLY A 159 -5.39 24.05 -6.75
C GLY A 159 -5.47 25.53 -6.39
N GLY A 160 -4.31 26.19 -6.36
CA GLY A 160 -4.19 27.63 -6.09
C GLY A 160 -4.33 28.48 -7.36
N PRO A 161 -4.68 29.77 -7.25
CA PRO A 161 -4.66 30.69 -8.38
C PRO A 161 -3.24 30.80 -8.95
N GLU A 162 -3.11 30.72 -10.28
CA GLU A 162 -1.83 30.90 -10.96
C GLU A 162 -1.26 32.28 -10.61
N ASN A 163 -0.17 32.31 -9.85
CA ASN A 163 0.56 33.55 -9.60
C ASN A 163 1.81 33.58 -10.49
N PRO A 164 1.77 34.28 -11.64
CA PRO A 164 2.90 34.32 -12.58
C PRO A 164 4.18 34.97 -12.01
N TYR A 165 4.08 35.65 -10.85
CA TYR A 165 5.22 36.32 -10.19
C TYR A 165 5.90 35.48 -9.11
N LEU A 166 5.26 34.42 -8.62
CA LEU A 166 5.87 33.48 -7.69
C LEU A 166 6.23 32.21 -8.48
N GLN A 167 7.52 31.97 -8.73
CA GLN A 167 8.02 30.67 -9.23
C GLN A 167 7.79 29.51 -8.23
N GLN A 168 6.86 29.65 -7.27
CA GLN A 168 6.42 28.52 -6.47
C GLN A 168 5.70 27.54 -7.38
N GLN A 169 6.06 26.26 -7.26
CA GLN A 169 5.38 25.18 -7.94
C GLN A 169 3.88 25.29 -7.66
N ASN A 170 3.11 25.66 -8.67
CA ASN A 170 1.65 25.62 -8.62
C ASN A 170 1.27 24.16 -8.29
N ALA A 171 0.83 23.93 -7.05
CA ALA A 171 0.24 22.66 -6.70
C ALA A 171 -1.09 22.57 -7.44
N GLY A 172 -1.13 21.75 -8.49
CA GLY A 172 -2.37 21.42 -9.18
C GLY A 172 -3.42 20.85 -8.21
N PRO A 173 -4.68 20.73 -8.65
CA PRO A 173 -5.74 20.13 -7.83
C PRO A 173 -5.32 18.76 -7.30
N TRP A 174 -5.80 18.44 -6.10
CA TRP A 174 -5.59 17.13 -5.51
C TRP A 174 -6.26 16.06 -6.37
N VAL A 175 -5.57 14.93 -6.56
CA VAL A 175 -6.10 13.79 -7.33
C VAL A 175 -7.42 13.32 -6.74
N PHE A 176 -7.55 13.34 -5.41
CA PHE A 176 -8.81 13.14 -4.69
C PHE A 176 -9.96 13.98 -5.28
N TYR A 177 -9.79 15.30 -5.36
CA TYR A 177 -10.84 16.20 -5.86
C TYR A 177 -11.13 15.97 -7.34
N GLN A 178 -10.10 15.74 -8.15
CA GLN A 178 -10.26 15.45 -9.58
C GLN A 178 -11.07 14.18 -9.82
N GLU A 179 -10.77 13.10 -9.09
CA GLU A 179 -11.48 11.83 -9.22
C GLU A 179 -12.90 11.92 -8.64
N LEU A 180 -13.07 12.57 -7.48
CA LEU A 180 -14.39 12.80 -6.89
C LEU A 180 -15.31 13.57 -7.85
N SER A 181 -14.79 14.63 -8.49
CA SER A 181 -15.57 15.47 -9.42
C SER A 181 -15.86 14.80 -10.77
N LYS A 182 -15.08 13.77 -11.14
CA LYS A 182 -15.41 12.90 -12.29
C LYS A 182 -16.54 11.95 -11.95
N LEU A 183 -16.56 11.44 -10.73
CA LEU A 183 -17.52 10.44 -10.27
C LEU A 183 -18.86 11.06 -9.82
N TYR A 184 -18.83 12.27 -9.27
CA TYR A 184 -19.96 12.92 -8.62
C TYR A 184 -20.10 14.38 -9.05
N LYS A 185 -21.34 14.88 -9.08
CA LYS A 185 -21.58 16.32 -9.15
C LYS A 185 -21.15 16.93 -7.81
N THR A 186 -20.10 17.74 -7.84
CA THR A 186 -19.53 18.41 -6.65
C THR A 186 -19.92 19.89 -6.63
N GLU A 187 -20.20 20.42 -5.44
CA GLU A 187 -20.37 21.85 -5.21
C GLU A 187 -19.53 22.29 -4.02
N LYS A 188 -18.55 23.17 -4.27
CA LYS A 188 -17.80 23.81 -3.18
C LYS A 188 -18.67 24.88 -2.52
N LEU A 189 -18.87 24.76 -1.22
CA LEU A 189 -19.64 25.72 -0.43
C LEU A 189 -18.76 26.89 0.04
N ASN A 190 -19.41 28.03 0.27
CA ASN A 190 -18.74 29.19 0.87
C ASN A 190 -18.45 28.93 2.36
N PHE A 191 -17.34 29.47 2.86
CA PHE A 191 -16.97 29.45 4.28
C PHE A 191 -18.03 30.04 5.20
N SER A 192 -18.74 31.07 4.74
CA SER A 192 -19.83 31.72 5.47
C SER A 192 -21.21 31.18 5.08
N VAL A 193 -21.29 29.94 4.60
CA VAL A 193 -22.57 29.30 4.25
C VAL A 193 -23.51 29.31 5.46
N LYS A 194 -24.71 29.85 5.30
CA LYS A 194 -25.74 29.90 6.35
C LYS A 194 -26.82 28.85 6.18
N GLU A 195 -26.89 28.24 5.00
CA GLU A 195 -27.79 27.14 4.69
C GLU A 195 -27.15 26.22 3.64
N ILE A 196 -27.11 24.92 3.95
CA ILE A 196 -26.68 23.92 2.96
C ILE A 196 -27.83 23.75 1.95
N PRO A 197 -27.57 23.82 0.63
CA PRO A 197 -28.57 23.57 -0.40
C PRO A 197 -29.34 22.25 -0.21
N ALA A 198 -30.64 22.25 -0.49
CA ALA A 198 -31.51 21.08 -0.31
C ALA A 198 -31.24 19.95 -1.33
N ASP A 199 -30.59 20.27 -2.45
CA ASP A 199 -30.22 19.31 -3.49
C ASP A 199 -28.89 18.60 -3.21
N ILE A 200 -28.20 18.92 -2.10
CA ILE A 200 -27.00 18.21 -1.64
C ILE A 200 -27.42 17.00 -0.81
N ASN A 201 -26.93 15.82 -1.17
CA ASN A 201 -27.24 14.55 -0.49
C ASN A 201 -26.18 14.17 0.55
N LEU A 202 -24.93 14.49 0.26
CA LEU A 202 -23.76 14.23 1.10
C LEU A 202 -22.95 15.51 1.27
N LEU A 203 -22.62 15.84 2.50
CA LEU A 203 -21.69 16.93 2.81
C LEU A 203 -20.36 16.35 3.25
N VAL A 204 -19.28 16.75 2.57
CA VAL A 204 -17.90 16.46 2.93
C VAL A 204 -17.29 17.72 3.54
N VAL A 205 -17.01 17.68 4.83
CA VAL A 205 -16.39 18.76 5.59
C VAL A 205 -14.91 18.43 5.76
N LEU A 206 -14.02 19.19 5.13
CA LEU A 206 -12.57 18.97 5.19
C LEU A 206 -11.89 20.14 5.88
N GLN A 207 -11.32 19.89 7.05
CA GLN A 207 -10.54 20.83 7.83
C GLN A 207 -11.21 22.20 8.01
N PRO A 208 -12.31 22.28 8.78
CA PRO A 208 -13.08 23.51 8.96
C PRO A 208 -12.38 24.46 9.96
N GLN A 209 -11.23 25.03 9.59
CA GLN A 209 -10.38 25.87 10.46
C GLN A 209 -11.06 27.18 10.87
N ASN A 210 -11.83 27.79 9.97
CA ASN A 210 -12.46 29.10 10.22
C ASN A 210 -13.98 29.00 10.26
N ILE A 211 -14.52 27.90 10.79
CA ILE A 211 -15.96 27.70 10.84
C ILE A 211 -16.64 28.71 11.76
N THR A 212 -17.66 29.37 11.23
CA THR A 212 -18.52 30.29 12.00
C THR A 212 -19.64 29.52 12.69
N GLU A 213 -20.21 30.07 13.76
CA GLU A 213 -21.38 29.48 14.42
C GLU A 213 -22.54 29.25 13.44
N SER A 214 -22.76 30.18 12.50
CA SER A 214 -23.78 30.11 11.45
C SER A 214 -23.50 28.97 10.46
N SER A 215 -22.23 28.74 10.11
CA SER A 215 -21.82 27.62 9.24
C SER A 215 -21.95 26.28 9.95
N GLU A 216 -21.55 26.20 11.23
CA GLU A 216 -21.71 24.99 12.04
C GLU A 216 -23.19 24.66 12.27
N TYR A 217 -24.04 25.68 12.47
CA TYR A 217 -25.50 25.54 12.48
C TYR A 217 -26.06 25.02 11.15
N ALA A 218 -25.55 25.50 10.02
CA ALA A 218 -25.98 25.02 8.71
C ALA A 218 -25.69 23.51 8.54
N ILE A 219 -24.54 23.04 9.04
CA ILE A 219 -24.16 21.62 9.05
C ILE A 219 -25.05 20.83 10.00
N ASP A 220 -25.32 21.34 11.20
CA ASP A 220 -26.25 20.73 12.16
C ASP A 220 -27.61 20.49 11.53
N GLN A 221 -28.23 21.52 10.95
CA GLN A 221 -29.55 21.43 10.35
C GLN A 221 -29.58 20.54 9.11
N PHE A 222 -28.47 20.46 8.37
CA PHE A 222 -28.31 19.50 7.29
C PHE A 222 -28.36 18.04 7.79
N VAL A 223 -27.71 17.74 8.92
CA VAL A 223 -27.80 16.41 9.55
C VAL A 223 -29.21 16.16 10.11
N MET A 224 -29.83 17.16 10.76
CA MET A 224 -31.17 17.01 11.35
C MET A 224 -32.24 16.66 10.31
N ARG A 225 -32.13 17.20 9.08
CA ARG A 225 -33.04 16.86 7.97
C ARG A 225 -32.69 15.56 7.24
N GLY A 226 -31.74 14.77 7.75
CA GLY A 226 -31.38 13.45 7.22
C GLY A 226 -30.21 13.45 6.22
N GLY A 227 -29.48 14.55 6.08
CA GLY A 227 -28.27 14.63 5.27
C GLY A 227 -27.16 13.72 5.79
N LYS A 228 -26.34 13.18 4.88
CA LYS A 228 -25.19 12.33 5.21
C LYS A 228 -23.93 13.17 5.34
N LEU A 229 -23.12 12.89 6.36
CA LEU A 229 -21.97 13.73 6.69
C LEU A 229 -20.67 12.92 6.72
N VAL A 230 -19.64 13.41 6.03
CA VAL A 230 -18.27 12.94 6.13
C VAL A 230 -17.44 14.11 6.66
N VAL A 231 -16.78 13.92 7.80
CA VAL A 231 -15.96 14.93 8.45
C VAL A 231 -14.51 14.46 8.50
N LEU A 232 -13.63 15.31 8.00
CA LEU A 232 -12.20 15.16 8.13
C LEU A 232 -11.68 16.37 8.91
N THR A 233 -11.05 16.10 10.04
CA THR A 233 -10.43 17.10 10.92
C THR A 233 -9.01 16.65 11.17
N ASP A 234 -8.09 17.59 11.27
CA ASP A 234 -6.67 17.33 11.35
C ASP A 234 -6.05 18.26 12.42
N PRO A 235 -5.44 17.71 13.48
CA PRO A 235 -4.74 18.51 14.47
C PRO A 235 -3.45 19.14 13.92
N TYR A 236 -2.84 18.55 12.88
CA TYR A 236 -1.64 19.06 12.24
C TYR A 236 -1.59 18.67 10.75
N MET A 237 -2.06 19.58 9.90
CA MET A 237 -2.06 19.39 8.45
C MET A 237 -0.71 19.82 7.84
N ALA A 238 0.23 18.88 7.70
CA ALA A 238 1.53 19.08 7.07
C ALA A 238 1.45 19.46 5.59
N SER A 239 0.36 19.10 4.89
CA SER A 239 0.14 19.48 3.49
C SER A 239 -0.27 20.94 3.30
N ASP A 240 -0.71 21.62 4.36
CA ASP A 240 -1.06 23.05 4.31
C ASP A 240 0.21 23.93 4.42
N PRO A 241 0.54 24.72 3.38
CA PRO A 241 1.68 25.63 3.42
C PRO A 241 1.63 26.65 4.56
N MET A 242 0.43 27.05 4.98
CA MET A 242 0.23 28.03 6.05
C MET A 242 0.57 27.44 7.42
N THR A 243 0.14 26.19 7.68
CA THR A 243 0.54 25.40 8.85
C THR A 243 2.06 25.23 8.93
N ARG A 244 2.73 24.92 7.82
CA ARG A 244 4.20 24.82 7.77
C ARG A 244 4.94 26.15 8.04
N SER A 245 4.30 27.27 7.74
CA SER A 245 4.87 28.62 7.92
C SER A 245 4.67 29.16 9.34
N ARG A 246 3.69 28.63 10.09
CA ARG A 246 3.33 29.01 11.46
C ARG A 246 3.90 28.02 12.49
N VAL A 247 5.22 27.87 12.48
CA VAL A 247 5.94 26.98 13.41
C VAL A 247 5.51 27.27 14.85
N GLY A 248 4.96 26.27 15.53
CA GLY A 248 4.54 26.34 16.94
C GLY A 248 3.11 26.81 17.21
N ASN A 249 2.28 27.03 16.17
CA ASN A 249 0.85 27.31 16.35
C ASN A 249 0.01 26.58 15.27
N PRO A 250 -0.24 25.27 15.45
CA PRO A 250 -1.01 24.49 14.49
C PRO A 250 -2.44 25.03 14.42
N SER A 251 -2.90 25.32 13.20
CA SER A 251 -4.28 25.74 12.95
C SER A 251 -5.15 24.50 12.80
N SER A 252 -5.84 24.11 13.86
CA SER A 252 -6.72 22.94 13.84
C SER A 252 -8.18 23.35 13.78
N GLY A 253 -8.87 22.87 12.73
CA GLY A 253 -10.30 23.10 12.51
C GLY A 253 -11.13 21.89 12.90
N ASN A 254 -12.21 22.08 13.65
CA ASN A 254 -13.15 21.02 14.00
C ASN A 254 -14.59 21.53 14.09
N LEU A 255 -15.53 20.62 14.32
CA LEU A 255 -16.94 20.93 14.57
C LEU A 255 -17.21 20.89 16.07
N ARG A 256 -16.61 21.84 16.82
CA ARG A 256 -16.56 21.81 18.28
C ARG A 256 -17.93 21.67 18.94
N MET A 257 -18.91 22.49 18.53
CA MET A 257 -20.25 22.48 19.13
C MET A 257 -20.97 21.18 18.82
N LEU A 258 -20.82 20.68 17.58
CA LEU A 258 -21.44 19.41 17.19
C LEU A 258 -20.81 18.23 17.93
N PHE A 259 -19.49 18.15 17.98
CA PHE A 259 -18.77 17.07 18.66
C PHE A 259 -19.10 17.04 20.15
N GLU A 260 -19.14 18.20 20.80
CA GLU A 260 -19.50 18.31 22.21
C GLU A 260 -20.93 17.79 22.48
N LYS A 261 -21.91 18.21 21.66
CA LYS A 261 -23.31 17.79 21.77
C LYS A 261 -23.50 16.30 21.46
N TRP A 262 -22.83 15.80 20.44
CA TRP A 262 -22.97 14.42 19.97
C TRP A 262 -22.11 13.43 20.78
N GLY A 263 -21.37 13.92 21.78
CA GLY A 263 -20.57 13.09 22.67
C GLY A 263 -19.32 12.51 22.01
N ILE A 264 -18.76 13.19 21.01
CA ILE A 264 -17.49 12.84 20.37
C ILE A 264 -16.36 13.52 21.16
N LEU A 265 -15.42 12.71 21.65
CA LEU A 265 -14.21 13.17 22.33
C LEU A 265 -13.10 13.27 21.31
N TYR A 266 -12.75 14.50 20.91
CA TYR A 266 -11.67 14.79 19.97
C TYR A 266 -10.95 16.06 20.42
N ASP A 267 -9.63 15.99 20.57
CA ASP A 267 -8.79 17.14 20.93
C ASP A 267 -8.02 17.61 19.69
N ALA A 268 -8.41 18.75 19.16
CA ALA A 268 -7.80 19.33 17.97
C ALA A 268 -6.36 19.82 18.19
N GLN A 269 -5.85 19.81 19.43
CA GLN A 269 -4.47 20.18 19.74
C GLN A 269 -3.57 18.95 19.97
N LYS A 270 -4.09 17.73 19.79
CA LYS A 270 -3.35 16.49 20.04
C LYS A 270 -3.30 15.63 18.79
N ILE A 271 -2.09 15.16 18.50
CA ILE A 271 -1.84 14.06 17.56
C ILE A 271 -1.69 12.76 18.35
N VAL A 272 -1.84 11.63 17.68
CA VAL A 272 -1.64 10.32 18.29
C VAL A 272 -0.26 9.78 17.93
N GLY A 273 0.49 9.36 18.95
CA GLY A 273 1.71 8.57 18.81
C GLY A 273 1.46 7.11 19.11
N ASP A 274 1.87 6.23 18.19
CA ASP A 274 1.85 4.78 18.38
C ASP A 274 3.01 4.10 17.65
N MET A 275 3.97 3.60 18.42
CA MET A 275 5.13 2.89 17.88
C MET A 275 4.79 1.53 17.25
N THR A 276 3.63 0.95 17.57
CA THR A 276 3.16 -0.33 17.00
C THR A 276 2.80 -0.18 15.52
N HIS A 277 2.25 0.98 15.16
CA HIS A 277 1.87 1.33 13.79
C HIS A 277 2.82 2.36 13.18
N ALA A 278 4.08 2.44 13.64
CA ALA A 278 5.02 3.42 13.12
C ALA A 278 5.38 3.15 11.65
N ALA A 279 5.14 4.13 10.78
CA ALA A 279 5.65 4.12 9.41
C ALA A 279 7.18 4.26 9.41
N VAL A 280 7.84 3.64 8.43
CA VAL A 280 9.29 3.78 8.25
C VAL A 280 9.58 4.98 7.35
N VAL A 281 10.30 5.97 7.89
CA VAL A 281 10.72 7.18 7.16
C VAL A 281 12.24 7.24 7.03
N ARG A 282 12.76 8.15 6.21
CA ARG A 282 14.21 8.41 6.15
C ARG A 282 14.60 9.41 7.23
N GLY A 283 15.53 9.03 8.10
CA GLY A 283 16.18 9.89 9.07
C GLY A 283 17.09 10.93 8.41
N GLN A 284 17.66 11.84 9.21
CA GLN A 284 18.53 12.91 8.72
C GLN A 284 19.81 12.40 8.04
N ASP A 285 20.29 11.23 8.44
CA ASP A 285 21.44 10.51 7.89
C ASP A 285 21.06 9.61 6.69
N GLY A 286 19.79 9.65 6.26
CA GLY A 286 19.25 8.85 5.18
C GLY A 286 18.89 7.42 5.56
N GLN A 287 19.08 7.01 6.83
CA GLN A 287 18.76 5.68 7.31
C GLN A 287 17.25 5.50 7.53
N PRO A 288 16.70 4.29 7.36
CA PRO A 288 15.31 4.01 7.73
C PRO A 288 15.12 4.12 9.25
N VAL A 289 14.16 4.93 9.68
CA VAL A 289 13.81 5.14 11.10
C VAL A 289 12.29 5.00 11.22
N PRO A 290 11.76 4.16 12.13
CA PRO A 290 10.33 4.15 12.42
C PRO A 290 9.92 5.52 12.96
N PHE A 291 8.73 6.02 12.63
CA PHE A 291 8.26 7.32 13.08
C PHE A 291 6.84 7.19 13.63
N GLY A 292 6.70 7.12 14.96
CA GLY A 292 5.46 6.71 15.61
C GLY A 292 4.31 7.71 15.55
N VAL A 293 4.49 8.88 14.91
CA VAL A 293 3.40 9.83 14.62
C VAL A 293 3.03 9.86 13.14
N TRP A 294 3.70 9.07 12.30
CA TRP A 294 3.21 8.71 10.98
C TRP A 294 2.69 7.28 11.07
N LEU A 295 1.37 7.13 11.15
CA LEU A 295 0.76 5.85 11.44
C LEU A 295 0.54 5.08 10.14
N GLN A 296 1.16 3.92 10.00
CA GLN A 296 0.93 2.99 8.91
C GLN A 296 0.07 1.82 9.37
N PHE A 297 -1.13 1.71 8.82
CA PHE A 297 -2.08 0.67 9.18
C PHE A 297 -2.07 -0.45 8.15
N ASN A 298 -1.85 -1.65 8.68
CA ASN A 298 -2.07 -2.94 8.01
C ASN A 298 -3.30 -3.61 8.66
N ASP A 299 -3.53 -4.89 8.35
CA ASP A 299 -4.71 -5.63 8.83
C ASP A 299 -4.91 -5.57 10.36
N GLU A 300 -3.83 -5.45 11.16
CA GLU A 300 -3.87 -5.44 12.63
C GLU A 300 -4.46 -4.16 13.27
N GLY A 301 -4.55 -3.05 12.52
CA GLY A 301 -5.18 -1.79 12.98
C GLY A 301 -6.40 -1.36 12.15
N ILE A 302 -6.91 -2.29 11.34
CA ILE A 302 -8.07 -2.10 10.46
C ILE A 302 -9.15 -3.09 10.88
N ASN A 303 -10.38 -2.59 11.07
CA ASN A 303 -11.49 -3.45 11.44
C ASN A 303 -11.94 -4.34 10.26
N GLN A 304 -11.49 -5.60 10.25
CA GLN A 304 -11.83 -6.59 9.21
C GLN A 304 -13.29 -7.08 9.30
N ASP A 305 -14.00 -6.83 10.41
CA ASP A 305 -15.43 -7.16 10.50
C ASP A 305 -16.28 -6.15 9.70
N ALA A 306 -15.75 -4.94 9.49
CA ALA A 306 -16.36 -3.95 8.60
C ALA A 306 -15.99 -4.30 7.15
N GLN A 307 -16.91 -4.94 6.42
CA GLN A 307 -16.67 -5.42 5.05
C GLN A 307 -16.06 -4.37 4.09
N ILE A 308 -16.40 -3.10 4.29
CA ILE A 308 -15.85 -1.95 3.55
C ILE A 308 -14.33 -1.77 3.70
N MET A 309 -13.76 -2.28 4.78
CA MET A 309 -12.35 -2.19 5.13
C MET A 309 -11.54 -3.40 4.63
N ASN A 310 -12.19 -4.43 4.09
CA ASN A 310 -11.51 -5.63 3.60
C ASN A 310 -10.56 -5.26 2.45
N GLY A 311 -9.30 -5.72 2.56
CA GLY A 311 -8.27 -5.44 1.56
C GLY A 311 -7.74 -4.00 1.59
N MET A 312 -8.13 -3.18 2.57
CA MET A 312 -7.64 -1.79 2.73
C MET A 312 -6.30 -1.70 3.49
N GLY A 313 -5.48 -2.76 3.52
CA GLY A 313 -4.14 -2.70 4.15
C GLY A 313 -3.22 -1.68 3.47
N ASN A 314 -2.09 -1.33 4.09
CA ASN A 314 -1.17 -0.30 3.60
C ASN A 314 -1.85 1.08 3.48
N LEU A 315 -2.27 1.63 4.62
CA LEU A 315 -2.73 3.02 4.75
C LEU A 315 -1.69 3.82 5.52
N ILE A 316 -1.55 5.12 5.21
CA ILE A 316 -0.65 6.00 5.96
C ILE A 316 -1.37 7.27 6.41
N PHE A 317 -1.25 7.59 7.69
CA PHE A 317 -1.94 8.67 8.38
C PHE A 317 -0.91 9.53 9.13
N PRO A 318 -0.31 10.54 8.48
CA PRO A 318 0.67 11.42 9.12
C PRO A 318 0.01 12.38 10.11
N TYR A 319 0.53 12.40 11.34
CA TYR A 319 0.12 13.34 12.40
C TYR A 319 -1.39 13.29 12.74
N ALA A 320 -2.04 12.15 12.49
CA ALA A 320 -3.45 11.98 12.77
C ALA A 320 -3.79 12.25 14.24
N GLY A 321 -4.95 12.87 14.46
CA GLY A 321 -5.57 12.95 15.78
C GLY A 321 -6.23 11.62 16.17
N GLY A 322 -6.85 11.59 17.34
CA GLY A 322 -7.58 10.42 17.83
C GLY A 322 -8.91 10.83 18.43
N PHE A 323 -9.92 9.97 18.28
CA PHE A 323 -11.22 10.19 18.91
C PHE A 323 -11.80 8.95 19.57
N ASN A 324 -12.69 9.20 20.54
CA ASN A 324 -13.52 8.21 21.20
C ASN A 324 -14.92 8.80 21.43
N LEU A 325 -15.85 8.01 21.96
CA LEU A 325 -17.16 8.49 22.40
C LEU A 325 -17.23 8.62 23.91
N LYS A 326 -17.99 9.61 24.40
CA LYS A 326 -18.43 9.66 25.79
C LYS A 326 -19.33 8.45 26.09
N ALA A 327 -19.34 8.02 27.35
CA ALA A 327 -20.16 6.89 27.78
C ALA A 327 -21.67 7.11 27.58
N ASP A 328 -22.11 8.37 27.58
CA ASP A 328 -23.49 8.82 27.38
C ASP A 328 -23.75 9.35 25.95
N SER A 329 -22.83 9.13 25.01
CA SER A 329 -23.02 9.56 23.62
C SER A 329 -24.29 8.92 23.02
N PRO A 330 -25.13 9.68 22.29
CA PRO A 330 -26.26 9.13 21.54
C PRO A 330 -25.84 8.34 20.30
N LEU A 331 -24.53 8.33 19.99
CA LEU A 331 -23.98 7.66 18.82
C LEU A 331 -23.41 6.29 19.20
N LYS A 332 -23.59 5.33 18.28
CA LYS A 332 -22.86 4.08 18.23
C LYS A 332 -21.68 4.24 17.27
N LEU A 333 -20.49 3.90 17.74
CA LEU A 333 -19.27 3.86 16.96
C LEU A 333 -19.02 2.46 16.41
N THR A 334 -18.83 2.36 15.10
CA THR A 334 -18.18 1.24 14.42
C THR A 334 -16.76 1.69 14.05
N PRO A 335 -15.72 1.23 14.76
CA PRO A 335 -14.34 1.54 14.42
C PRO A 335 -14.03 1.05 13.00
N LEU A 336 -13.30 1.86 12.22
CA LEU A 336 -12.80 1.46 10.91
C LEU A 336 -11.28 1.30 10.96
N ILE A 337 -10.61 2.26 11.59
CA ILE A 337 -9.16 2.27 11.83
C ILE A 337 -8.94 2.71 13.28
N TYR A 338 -8.13 1.95 14.00
CA TYR A 338 -7.83 2.20 15.41
C TYR A 338 -6.36 1.92 15.70
N THR A 339 -5.83 2.62 16.69
CA THR A 339 -4.45 2.43 17.15
C THR A 339 -4.33 1.19 18.02
N SER A 340 -3.10 0.81 18.37
CA SER A 340 -2.87 -0.14 19.44
C SER A 340 -3.30 0.46 20.79
N LYS A 341 -3.39 -0.40 21.80
CA LYS A 341 -3.63 -0.02 23.21
C LYS A 341 -2.43 0.70 23.87
N ARG A 342 -1.35 0.90 23.12
CA ARG A 342 -0.13 1.57 23.59
C ARG A 342 0.00 2.99 23.07
N ALA A 343 -1.05 3.51 22.44
CA ALA A 343 -1.07 4.83 21.86
C ALA A 343 -1.16 5.93 22.94
N GLN A 344 -0.73 7.14 22.57
CA GLN A 344 -0.63 8.29 23.46
C GLN A 344 -0.98 9.59 22.73
N ASP A 345 -1.60 10.53 23.46
CA ASP A 345 -1.76 11.93 23.03
C ASP A 345 -0.40 12.65 23.06
N ILE A 346 -0.02 13.28 21.95
CA ILE A 346 1.16 14.13 21.85
C ILE A 346 0.70 15.52 21.43
N ASP A 347 1.37 16.54 21.95
CA ASP A 347 1.05 17.92 21.58
C ASP A 347 1.35 18.18 20.11
N ALA A 348 0.35 18.66 19.37
CA ALA A 348 0.46 18.93 17.93
C ALA A 348 1.52 20.01 17.62
N VAL A 349 1.86 20.88 18.59
CA VAL A 349 2.95 21.86 18.44
C VAL A 349 4.30 21.20 18.18
N MET A 350 4.51 19.94 18.62
CA MET A 350 5.75 19.21 18.39
C MET A 350 5.88 18.70 16.94
N ALA A 351 4.76 18.57 16.22
CA ALA A 351 4.73 18.08 14.86
C ALA A 351 5.46 19.03 13.89
N GLY A 352 6.20 18.44 12.94
CA GLY A 352 7.00 19.18 11.96
C GLY A 352 8.23 19.92 12.50
N ILE A 353 8.42 20.01 13.83
CA ILE A 353 9.59 20.63 14.47
C ILE A 353 10.62 19.56 14.85
N MET A 354 10.18 18.47 15.47
CA MET A 354 11.08 17.44 15.98
C MET A 354 11.48 16.42 14.90
N PRO A 355 12.77 16.06 14.78
CA PRO A 355 13.20 14.94 13.95
C PRO A 355 12.62 13.60 14.44
N PRO A 356 12.47 12.58 13.56
CA PRO A 356 11.81 11.32 13.92
C PRO A 356 12.36 10.63 15.17
N LEU A 357 13.68 10.57 15.32
CA LEU A 357 14.30 9.89 16.47
C LEU A 357 14.01 10.61 17.80
N GLU A 358 13.99 11.94 17.81
CA GLU A 358 13.67 12.72 19.01
C GLU A 358 12.18 12.68 19.33
N MET A 359 11.34 12.73 18.30
CA MET A 359 9.89 12.58 18.46
C MET A 359 9.52 11.23 19.06
N ASN A 360 10.13 10.14 18.59
CA ASN A 360 9.86 8.81 19.13
C ASN A 360 10.19 8.68 20.63
N LYS A 361 11.17 9.45 21.13
CA LYS A 361 11.47 9.47 22.58
C LYS A 361 10.35 10.10 23.40
N GLN A 362 9.49 10.91 22.78
CA GLN A 362 8.29 11.48 23.42
C GLN A 362 7.11 10.50 23.44
N ILE A 363 7.18 9.42 22.65
CA ILE A 363 6.15 8.38 22.59
C ILE A 363 6.49 7.34 23.65
N GLU A 364 5.94 7.53 24.84
CA GLU A 364 6.01 6.53 25.90
C GLU A 364 5.02 5.40 25.60
N THR A 365 5.08 4.33 26.39
CA THR A 365 4.09 3.25 26.30
C THR A 365 2.80 3.71 26.93
N GLY A 366 1.95 4.36 26.14
CA GLY A 366 0.61 4.75 26.55
C GLY A 366 -0.25 3.54 26.97
N LEU A 367 -1.43 3.83 27.52
CA LEU A 367 -2.43 2.82 27.90
C LEU A 367 -3.82 3.19 27.32
N LYS A 368 -3.83 3.89 26.20
CA LYS A 368 -5.05 4.34 25.51
C LYS A 368 -5.11 3.74 24.10
N GLU A 369 -6.33 3.62 23.61
CA GLU A 369 -6.67 3.19 22.25
C GLU A 369 -7.56 4.26 21.64
N TYR A 370 -7.19 4.73 20.45
CA TYR A 370 -7.89 5.78 19.74
C TYR A 370 -8.45 5.26 18.43
N ASN A 371 -9.58 5.82 18.03
CA ASN A 371 -10.08 5.65 16.67
C ASN A 371 -9.47 6.76 15.81
N ILE A 372 -8.94 6.37 14.66
CA ILE A 372 -8.45 7.30 13.63
C ILE A 372 -9.55 7.54 12.59
N ALA A 373 -10.29 6.48 12.26
CA ALA A 373 -11.46 6.56 11.40
C ALA A 373 -12.60 5.70 11.97
N GLY A 374 -13.82 6.19 11.88
CA GLY A 374 -14.99 5.46 12.37
C GLY A 374 -16.30 5.90 11.74
N MET A 375 -17.25 4.97 11.69
CA MET A 375 -18.63 5.25 11.33
C MET A 375 -19.47 5.41 12.60
N LEU A 376 -20.16 6.54 12.67
CA LEU A 376 -21.01 6.94 13.78
C LEU A 376 -22.47 6.90 13.34
N THR A 377 -23.30 6.20 14.09
CA THR A 377 -24.72 6.00 13.79
C THR A 377 -25.57 6.27 15.02
N GLY A 378 -26.69 6.96 14.87
CA GLY A 378 -27.60 7.20 15.99
C GLY A 378 -28.60 8.31 15.70
N LYS A 379 -29.61 8.42 16.56
CA LYS A 379 -30.60 9.49 16.47
C LYS A 379 -30.07 10.71 17.23
N LEU A 380 -29.84 11.81 16.51
CA LEU A 380 -29.23 13.01 17.05
C LEU A 380 -30.27 14.08 17.40
N SER A 381 -29.94 14.90 18.40
CA SER A 381 -30.58 16.20 18.64
C SER A 381 -29.66 17.32 18.18
N SER A 382 -30.25 18.45 17.79
CA SER A 382 -29.50 19.63 17.38
C SER A 382 -28.57 20.11 18.49
N ALA A 383 -27.36 20.56 18.12
CA ALA A 383 -26.46 21.25 19.02
C ALA A 383 -26.94 22.65 19.40
N PHE A 384 -27.92 23.18 18.66
CA PHE A 384 -28.45 24.53 18.80
C PHE A 384 -29.88 24.47 19.34
N GLN A 385 -30.18 25.27 20.36
CA GLN A 385 -31.55 25.36 20.90
C GLN A 385 -32.45 26.25 20.02
N GLN A 386 -31.82 27.21 19.34
CA GLN A 386 -32.43 28.17 18.43
C GLN A 386 -31.38 28.57 17.37
N PRO A 387 -31.80 29.13 16.22
CA PRO A 387 -30.87 29.64 15.22
C PRO A 387 -29.90 30.69 15.80
N PRO A 388 -28.66 30.78 15.27
CA PRO A 388 -27.72 31.86 15.62
C PRO A 388 -28.33 33.24 15.32
N PRO A 389 -27.95 34.31 16.06
CA PRO A 389 -28.59 35.64 15.95
C PRO A 389 -28.58 36.27 14.56
N ASP A 390 -27.64 35.89 13.71
CA ASP A 390 -27.49 36.38 12.33
C ASP A 390 -28.24 35.52 11.28
N ILE A 391 -29.03 34.54 11.76
CA ILE A 391 -29.95 33.70 11.01
C ILE A 391 -31.36 33.84 11.60
N LYS A 392 -32.31 34.30 10.78
CA LYS A 392 -33.74 34.36 11.10
C LYS A 392 -34.50 33.20 10.48
N THR A 393 -35.58 32.75 11.12
CA THR A 393 -36.48 31.71 10.59
C THR A 393 -37.64 32.29 9.80
N PRO A 394 -38.37 31.48 8.99
CA PRO A 394 -39.55 31.95 8.26
C PRO A 394 -40.63 32.53 9.18
N SER A 395 -40.76 32.02 10.42
CA SER A 395 -41.66 32.55 11.44
C SER A 395 -41.30 33.95 11.95
N GLU A 396 -40.05 34.41 11.73
CA GLU A 396 -39.54 35.71 12.16
C GLU A 396 -39.48 36.73 10.99
N GLN A 397 -39.92 36.33 9.78
CA GLN A 397 -39.89 37.15 8.56
C GLN A 397 -40.79 38.40 8.64
N GLU A 398 -41.89 38.37 9.40
CA GLU A 398 -42.86 39.47 9.43
C GLU A 398 -42.33 40.76 10.09
N GLN A 399 -41.14 40.71 10.71
CA GLN A 399 -40.56 41.85 11.43
C GLN A 399 -39.24 42.37 10.82
N ALA A 400 -38.82 41.87 9.65
CA ALA A 400 -37.49 42.11 9.11
C ALA A 400 -37.38 43.32 8.15
N GLN A 401 -36.51 44.30 8.45
CA GLN A 401 -36.13 45.40 7.54
C GLN A 401 -35.11 44.97 6.45
N PRO A 402 -34.90 45.72 5.34
CA PRO A 402 -34.04 45.28 4.22
C PRO A 402 -32.54 45.12 4.52
N THR A 403 -32.05 45.59 5.68
CA THR A 403 -30.63 45.54 6.09
C THR A 403 -30.31 44.35 7.01
N GLU A 404 -31.16 43.31 7.00
CA GLU A 404 -31.28 42.34 8.10
C GLU A 404 -30.59 40.97 7.94
N PRO A 405 -30.53 40.19 9.05
CA PRO A 405 -30.02 38.81 9.09
C PRO A 405 -30.55 37.89 7.98
N TYR A 406 -29.79 36.84 7.66
CA TYR A 406 -30.17 35.87 6.62
C TYR A 406 -31.42 35.11 7.04
N VAL A 407 -32.40 34.99 6.14
CA VAL A 407 -33.57 34.15 6.41
C VAL A 407 -33.33 32.72 5.95
N TYR A 408 -33.23 31.82 6.92
CA TYR A 408 -33.20 30.38 6.70
C TYR A 408 -34.53 29.93 6.11
N LYS A 409 -34.51 29.17 5.02
CA LYS A 409 -35.75 28.81 4.31
C LYS A 409 -36.62 27.82 5.07
N ASN A 410 -36.05 27.08 6.01
CA ASN A 410 -36.70 26.02 6.75
C ASN A 410 -36.94 26.42 8.22
N ALA A 411 -37.85 25.72 8.91
CA ALA A 411 -37.95 25.85 10.36
C ALA A 411 -36.74 25.19 11.03
N HIS A 412 -36.35 25.67 12.22
CA HIS A 412 -35.33 25.02 13.03
C HIS A 412 -35.78 23.61 13.44
N ILE A 413 -34.92 22.62 13.17
CA ILE A 413 -35.15 21.20 13.47
C ILE A 413 -34.39 20.85 14.74
N LYS A 414 -35.13 20.47 15.80
CA LYS A 414 -34.56 20.14 17.12
C LYS A 414 -34.04 18.71 17.23
N GLU A 415 -34.62 17.79 16.48
CA GLU A 415 -34.25 16.37 16.46
C GLU A 415 -34.21 15.84 15.05
N ALA A 416 -33.25 14.95 14.79
CA ALA A 416 -33.12 14.30 13.51
C ALA A 416 -34.38 13.46 13.20
N SER A 417 -34.88 13.63 11.97
CA SER A 417 -36.08 12.90 11.48
C SER A 417 -35.84 11.41 11.30
N ALA A 418 -34.59 10.99 11.13
CA ALA A 418 -34.14 9.61 10.98
C ALA A 418 -32.81 9.39 11.70
N GLU A 419 -32.34 8.15 11.72
CA GLU A 419 -31.00 7.82 12.20
C GLU A 419 -29.94 8.49 11.32
N SER A 420 -29.05 9.25 11.96
CA SER A 420 -27.94 9.93 11.30
C SER A 420 -26.79 8.95 11.08
N SER A 421 -26.09 9.11 9.97
CA SER A 421 -24.84 8.37 9.67
C SER A 421 -23.75 9.39 9.39
N ILE A 422 -22.65 9.30 10.13
CA ILE A 422 -21.51 10.21 10.04
C ILE A 422 -20.25 9.36 9.89
N ILE A 423 -19.34 9.74 9.00
CA ILE A 423 -17.99 9.20 8.96
C ILE A 423 -17.05 10.28 9.48
N LEU A 424 -16.21 9.92 10.45
CA LEU A 424 -15.21 10.80 11.02
C LEU A 424 -13.82 10.21 10.77
N ILE A 425 -12.91 11.03 10.25
CA ILE A 425 -11.49 10.71 10.06
C ILE A 425 -10.67 11.87 10.64
N THR A 426 -9.63 11.55 11.41
CA THR A 426 -8.83 12.52 12.18
C THR A 426 -7.53 12.94 11.50
N ASP A 427 -7.53 12.92 10.17
CA ASP A 427 -6.41 13.29 9.31
C ASP A 427 -6.94 13.71 7.94
N VAL A 428 -6.40 14.80 7.38
CA VAL A 428 -6.71 15.27 6.03
C VAL A 428 -5.54 15.02 5.08
N ASP A 429 -4.31 15.05 5.60
CA ASP A 429 -3.07 14.81 4.87
C ASP A 429 -3.02 13.43 4.21
N PHE A 430 -3.67 12.41 4.78
CA PHE A 430 -3.69 11.08 4.15
C PHE A 430 -4.23 11.09 2.70
N MET A 431 -5.06 12.08 2.33
CA MET A 431 -5.54 12.27 0.95
C MET A 431 -4.60 13.11 0.08
N ALA A 432 -3.69 13.89 0.67
CA ALA A 432 -2.83 14.81 -0.06
C ALA A 432 -1.93 14.06 -1.05
N ASN A 433 -1.70 14.64 -2.23
CA ASN A 433 -1.06 13.94 -3.35
C ASN A 433 0.29 13.29 -2.98
N HIS A 434 1.10 13.95 -2.15
CA HIS A 434 2.43 13.45 -1.80
C HIS A 434 2.42 12.26 -0.83
N PHE A 435 1.32 12.05 -0.11
CA PHE A 435 1.09 10.86 0.72
C PHE A 435 0.35 9.77 -0.05
N SER A 436 -0.59 10.14 -0.94
CA SER A 436 -1.54 9.19 -1.53
C SER A 436 -1.19 8.69 -2.93
N VAL A 437 -0.43 9.47 -3.72
CA VAL A 437 -0.10 9.12 -5.12
C VAL A 437 1.39 9.25 -5.45
N SER A 438 1.78 8.56 -6.52
CA SER A 438 3.02 8.76 -7.27
C SER A 438 2.66 9.36 -8.62
N GLN A 439 3.25 10.50 -8.97
CA GLN A 439 3.01 11.18 -10.23
C GLN A 439 4.24 11.06 -11.12
N MET A 440 4.05 10.61 -12.35
CA MET A 440 5.09 10.51 -13.37
C MET A 440 4.68 11.33 -14.58
N ASN A 441 5.58 12.19 -15.06
CA ASN A 441 5.37 12.93 -16.29
C ASN A 441 5.87 12.09 -17.47
N LEU A 442 4.96 11.73 -18.37
CA LEU A 442 5.25 10.98 -19.59
C LEU A 442 4.71 11.74 -20.79
N MET A 443 5.59 12.17 -21.70
CA MET A 443 5.23 12.86 -22.94
C MET A 443 4.28 14.06 -22.75
N GLY A 444 4.49 14.84 -21.68
CA GLY A 444 3.64 16.01 -21.35
C GLY A 444 2.35 15.69 -20.60
N ASN A 445 2.01 14.42 -20.40
CA ASN A 445 0.88 13.99 -19.57
C ASN A 445 1.35 13.54 -18.17
N THR A 446 0.68 14.01 -17.13
CA THR A 446 0.92 13.54 -15.75
C THR A 446 0.07 12.30 -15.47
N ILE A 447 0.74 11.15 -15.34
CA ILE A 447 0.11 9.90 -14.93
C ILE A 447 0.21 9.80 -13.41
N SER A 448 -0.93 9.67 -12.74
CA SER A 448 -1.00 9.44 -11.29
C SER A 448 -1.29 7.97 -11.02
N GLN A 449 -0.52 7.36 -10.12
CA GLN A 449 -0.74 6.01 -9.61
C GLN A 449 -0.90 6.08 -8.10
N TYR A 450 -1.82 5.32 -7.52
CA TYR A 450 -1.95 5.25 -6.06
C TYR A 450 -0.67 4.65 -5.46
N ARG A 451 -0.15 5.30 -4.42
CA ARG A 451 1.00 4.81 -3.66
C ARG A 451 0.57 3.81 -2.59
N ASN A 452 -0.63 3.98 -2.08
CA ASN A 452 -1.23 3.24 -0.97
C ASN A 452 -2.76 3.23 -1.14
N ASN A 453 -3.47 2.66 -0.16
CA ASN A 453 -4.93 2.53 -0.22
C ASN A 453 -5.70 3.74 0.34
N ASN A 454 -5.06 4.89 0.56
CA ASN A 454 -5.70 6.07 1.17
C ASN A 454 -6.85 6.65 0.32
N LEU A 455 -6.63 6.93 -0.97
CA LEU A 455 -7.72 7.41 -1.85
C LEU A 455 -8.80 6.35 -2.06
N PRO A 456 -8.47 5.08 -2.36
CA PRO A 456 -9.46 4.00 -2.39
C PRO A 456 -10.34 3.93 -1.15
N LEU A 457 -9.79 4.10 0.05
CA LEU A 457 -10.53 4.11 1.31
C LEU A 457 -11.58 5.21 1.32
N VAL A 458 -11.21 6.46 1.04
CA VAL A 458 -12.19 7.57 1.08
C VAL A 458 -13.29 7.40 0.06
N PHE A 459 -12.96 6.96 -1.14
CA PHE A 459 -13.99 6.69 -2.15
C PHE A 459 -14.91 5.57 -1.69
N ASN A 460 -14.39 4.50 -1.08
CA ASN A 460 -15.24 3.44 -0.52
C ASN A 460 -16.20 4.00 0.53
N LEU A 461 -15.71 4.84 1.43
CA LEU A 461 -16.49 5.46 2.50
C LEU A 461 -17.58 6.39 1.95
N ILE A 462 -17.26 7.20 0.94
CA ILE A 462 -18.22 8.06 0.23
C ILE A 462 -19.27 7.21 -0.50
N ASP A 463 -18.84 6.16 -1.20
CA ASP A 463 -19.73 5.24 -1.90
C ASP A 463 -20.69 4.55 -0.90
N PHE A 464 -20.18 4.13 0.26
CA PHE A 464 -20.97 3.49 1.32
C PHE A 464 -22.03 4.38 1.89
N ILE A 465 -21.62 5.57 2.33
CA ILE A 465 -22.54 6.50 2.98
C ILE A 465 -23.55 7.09 1.98
N SER A 466 -23.19 7.12 0.69
CA SER A 466 -24.12 7.48 -0.39
C SER A 466 -25.19 6.41 -0.67
N GLY A 467 -25.04 5.20 -0.12
CA GLY A 467 -25.90 4.06 -0.43
C GLY A 467 -25.53 3.35 -1.73
N SER A 468 -24.36 3.63 -2.31
CA SER A 468 -23.83 3.00 -3.51
C SER A 468 -22.97 1.78 -3.14
N THR A 469 -23.56 0.83 -2.39
CA THR A 469 -22.85 -0.37 -1.89
C THR A 469 -22.22 -1.21 -2.99
N ASP A 470 -22.77 -1.12 -4.20
CA ASP A 470 -22.40 -1.98 -5.33
C ASP A 470 -21.00 -1.68 -5.89
N LEU A 471 -20.46 -0.46 -5.76
CA LEU A 471 -19.09 -0.13 -6.18
C LEU A 471 -18.01 -0.60 -5.18
N ILE A 472 -18.37 -0.73 -3.91
CA ILE A 472 -17.45 -1.01 -2.80
C ILE A 472 -16.98 -2.45 -2.85
N GLU A 473 -17.90 -3.39 -3.12
CA GLU A 473 -17.56 -4.81 -3.24
C GLU A 473 -16.59 -5.06 -4.41
N ILE A 474 -16.68 -4.27 -5.48
CA ILE A 474 -15.84 -4.39 -6.68
C ILE A 474 -14.41 -3.88 -6.39
N ARG A 475 -14.28 -2.78 -5.64
CA ARG A 475 -12.98 -2.16 -5.33
C ARG A 475 -12.13 -2.99 -4.36
N SER A 476 -12.74 -3.71 -3.40
CA SER A 476 -12.02 -4.48 -2.37
C SER A 476 -11.29 -5.72 -2.89
N ARG A 477 -11.70 -6.29 -4.03
CA ARG A 477 -11.00 -7.41 -4.68
C ARG A 477 -9.85 -7.00 -5.61
N GLY A 478 -9.86 -5.77 -6.14
CA GLY A 478 -8.88 -5.31 -7.15
C GLY A 478 -7.48 -5.02 -6.61
N ASN A 479 -7.36 -4.75 -5.30
CA ASN A 479 -6.09 -4.37 -4.65
C ASN A 479 -5.54 -5.48 -3.74
N PHE A 480 -5.31 -6.69 -4.26
CA PHE A 480 -4.36 -7.61 -3.63
C PHE A 480 -2.92 -7.22 -3.99
N LEU A 481 -2.46 -6.10 -3.45
CA LEU A 481 -1.05 -6.00 -3.05
C LEU A 481 -1.02 -6.55 -1.63
N ARG A 482 -0.84 -7.87 -1.51
CA ARG A 482 -0.41 -8.46 -0.25
C ARG A 482 1.10 -8.30 -0.24
N PRO A 483 1.68 -7.27 0.41
CA PRO A 483 3.11 -7.30 0.67
C PRO A 483 3.40 -8.62 1.38
N PHE A 484 4.51 -9.24 1.04
CA PHE A 484 4.90 -10.49 1.65
C PHE A 484 5.23 -10.19 3.12
N VAL A 485 4.25 -10.28 4.02
CA VAL A 485 4.41 -9.96 5.46
C VAL A 485 5.59 -10.72 6.07
N LYS A 486 5.80 -11.96 5.60
CA LYS A 486 6.94 -12.79 5.99
C LYS A 486 8.28 -12.29 5.43
N PHE A 487 8.29 -11.68 4.25
CA PHE A 487 9.48 -11.02 3.67
C PHE A 487 9.80 -9.72 4.41
N GLU A 488 8.80 -8.87 4.68
CA GLU A 488 8.98 -7.64 5.45
C GLU A 488 9.48 -7.94 6.87
N GLU A 489 8.91 -8.97 7.53
CA GLU A 489 9.39 -9.43 8.83
C GLU A 489 10.83 -9.98 8.76
N MET A 490 11.19 -10.70 7.70
CA MET A 490 12.56 -11.19 7.49
C MET A 490 13.55 -10.06 7.18
N GLU A 491 13.15 -9.05 6.41
CA GLU A 491 13.95 -7.86 6.15
C GLU A 491 14.17 -7.08 7.46
N ARG A 492 13.12 -6.92 8.27
CA ARG A 492 13.18 -6.31 9.61
C ARG A 492 14.12 -7.08 10.55
N GLN A 493 14.03 -8.42 10.56
CA GLN A 493 14.90 -9.27 11.37
C GLN A 493 16.36 -9.23 10.90
N ALA A 494 16.60 -9.26 9.59
CA ALA A 494 17.94 -9.13 9.01
C ALA A 494 18.57 -7.78 9.36
N GLN A 495 17.80 -6.70 9.21
CA GLN A 495 18.25 -5.37 9.58
C GLN A 495 18.54 -5.30 11.10
N ALA A 496 17.67 -5.82 11.95
CA ALA A 496 17.88 -5.86 13.40
C ALA A 496 19.16 -6.62 13.81
N LYS A 497 19.46 -7.74 13.14
CA LYS A 497 20.64 -8.59 13.38
C LYS A 497 21.96 -7.86 13.12
N TYR A 498 22.06 -7.08 12.05
CA TYR A 498 23.30 -6.38 11.68
C TYR A 498 23.40 -4.97 12.28
N ASN A 499 22.27 -4.38 12.72
CA ASN A 499 22.21 -3.03 13.27
C ASN A 499 23.03 -2.82 14.55
N SER A 500 23.23 -3.84 15.40
CA SER A 500 24.05 -3.70 16.62
C SER A 500 25.53 -3.63 16.26
N ALA A 501 26.03 -4.58 15.47
CA ALA A 501 27.40 -4.65 15.01
C ALA A 501 27.79 -3.43 14.15
N GLU A 502 26.89 -2.97 13.28
CA GLU A 502 27.12 -1.74 12.49
C GLU A 502 27.25 -0.51 13.40
N ARG A 503 26.40 -0.39 14.43
CA ARG A 503 26.48 0.71 15.40
C ARG A 503 27.77 0.69 16.21
N GLU A 504 28.19 -0.48 16.68
CA GLU A 504 29.45 -0.64 17.42
C GLU A 504 30.66 -0.24 16.57
N LEU A 505 30.76 -0.76 15.35
CA LEU A 505 31.85 -0.44 14.43
C LEU A 505 31.83 1.03 14.00
N GLN A 506 30.65 1.63 13.81
CA GLN A 506 30.53 3.04 13.49
C GLN A 506 30.95 3.93 14.67
N ASN A 507 30.61 3.54 15.90
CA ASN A 507 31.05 4.25 17.11
C ASN A 507 32.57 4.15 17.30
N GLU A 508 33.16 2.98 17.06
CA GLU A 508 34.60 2.79 17.09
C GLU A 508 35.33 3.59 16.00
N LEU A 509 34.77 3.62 14.78
CA LEU A 509 35.32 4.45 13.70
C LEU A 509 35.30 5.94 14.08
N ASN A 510 34.20 6.40 14.69
CA ASN A 510 34.07 7.77 15.16
C ASN A 510 35.02 8.10 16.33
N SER A 511 35.35 7.16 17.21
CA SER A 511 36.37 7.38 18.26
C SER A 511 37.77 7.45 17.67
N VAL A 512 38.13 6.51 16.77
CA VAL A 512 39.44 6.49 16.11
C VAL A 512 39.66 7.77 15.28
N GLN A 513 38.63 8.25 14.58
CA GLN A 513 38.71 9.50 13.82
C GLN A 513 38.91 10.72 14.73
N ARG A 514 38.27 10.76 15.91
CA ARG A 514 38.48 11.83 16.89
C ARG A 514 39.90 11.83 17.44
N GLU A 515 40.45 10.67 17.75
CA GLU A 515 41.83 10.52 18.23
C GLU A 515 42.84 10.92 17.15
N LEU A 516 42.63 10.51 15.89
CA LEU A 516 43.44 10.94 14.76
C LEU A 516 43.43 12.46 14.55
N ASN A 517 42.26 13.09 14.68
CA ASN A 517 42.13 14.55 14.53
C ASN A 517 42.79 15.32 15.69
N GLN A 518 42.91 14.73 16.89
CA GLN A 518 43.62 15.33 18.02
C GLN A 518 45.15 15.19 17.89
N LEU A 519 45.62 14.13 17.23
CA LEU A 519 47.03 13.87 16.98
C LEU A 519 47.57 14.56 15.72
N GLN A 520 46.70 15.12 14.87
CA GLN A 520 47.11 15.94 13.74
C GLN A 520 47.55 17.34 14.21
N PRO A 521 48.73 17.83 13.78
CA PRO A 521 49.18 19.16 14.15
C PRO A 521 48.22 20.21 13.56
N LYS A 522 47.78 21.17 14.39
CA LYS A 522 47.03 22.34 13.93
C LYS A 522 47.93 23.21 13.07
N GLU A 523 47.44 23.65 11.90
CA GLU A 523 48.18 24.55 11.01
C GLU A 523 48.61 25.82 11.77
N GLY A 524 49.94 26.03 11.87
CA GLY A 524 50.54 27.22 12.47
C GLY A 524 51.54 26.99 13.62
N SER A 525 51.73 25.77 14.11
CA SER A 525 52.80 25.48 15.08
C SER A 525 54.08 25.04 14.38
N SER A 526 55.13 25.85 14.50
CA SER A 526 56.49 25.59 14.00
C SER A 526 57.04 24.23 14.44
N GLU A 527 57.83 23.62 13.54
CA GLU A 527 58.56 22.36 13.70
C GLU A 527 59.02 22.09 15.14
N ILE A 528 58.31 21.19 15.81
CA ILE A 528 58.84 20.46 16.95
C ILE A 528 58.61 18.99 16.62
N VAL A 529 59.73 18.33 16.30
CA VAL A 529 59.96 16.89 16.19
C VAL A 529 58.71 16.06 16.53
N LEU A 530 58.07 15.47 15.51
CA LEU A 530 57.23 14.29 15.70
C LEU A 530 58.08 13.31 16.51
N SER A 531 57.83 13.20 17.82
CA SER A 531 58.46 12.13 18.60
C SER A 531 58.12 10.82 17.88
N GLN A 532 59.08 9.90 17.76
CA GLN A 532 58.84 8.61 17.13
C GLN A 532 57.56 7.95 17.70
N ASP A 533 57.27 8.21 18.98
CA ASP A 533 56.05 7.80 19.67
C ASP A 533 54.74 8.34 19.06
N ILE A 534 54.66 9.63 18.68
CA ILE A 534 53.45 10.20 18.05
C ILE A 534 53.27 9.63 16.63
N ALA A 535 54.36 9.49 15.87
CA ALA A 535 54.32 8.91 14.54
C ALA A 535 53.85 7.43 14.58
N GLU A 536 54.31 6.67 15.57
CA GLU A 536 53.86 5.29 15.81
C GLU A 536 52.39 5.22 16.25
N GLN A 537 51.92 6.15 17.09
CA GLN A 537 50.52 6.23 17.49
C GLN A 537 49.60 6.53 16.29
N ILE A 538 49.95 7.51 15.46
CA ILE A 538 49.22 7.82 14.22
C ILE A 538 49.18 6.60 13.30
N LYS A 539 50.28 5.86 13.17
CA LYS A 539 50.32 4.64 12.37
C LYS A 539 49.36 3.57 12.91
N ARG A 540 49.37 3.31 14.22
CA ARG A 540 48.46 2.34 14.87
C ARG A 540 46.99 2.73 14.69
N PHE A 541 46.64 4.01 14.85
CA PHE A 541 45.27 4.47 14.66
C PHE A 541 44.82 4.40 13.21
N LYS A 542 45.70 4.68 12.23
CA LYS A 542 45.40 4.48 10.80
C LYS A 542 45.20 3.01 10.44
N GLU A 543 46.00 2.11 11.00
CA GLU A 543 45.81 0.66 10.82
C GLU A 543 44.48 0.20 11.42
N LYS A 544 44.14 0.70 12.61
CA LYS A 544 42.86 0.44 13.27
C LYS A 544 41.67 0.99 12.47
N GLU A 545 41.76 2.21 11.93
CA GLU A 545 40.75 2.81 11.06
C GLU A 545 40.49 1.96 9.81
N LEU A 546 41.55 1.48 9.15
CA LEU A 546 41.45 0.63 7.97
C LEU A 546 40.79 -0.72 8.30
N ASP A 547 41.13 -1.32 9.44
CA ASP A 547 40.53 -2.57 9.89
C ASP A 547 39.05 -2.40 10.23
N THR A 548 38.68 -1.39 11.02
CA THR A 548 37.28 -1.08 11.33
C THR A 548 36.46 -0.79 10.07
N ARG A 549 37.01 -0.06 9.08
CA ARG A 549 36.35 0.17 7.78
C ARG A 549 36.16 -1.13 6.99
N ARG A 550 37.13 -2.04 7.04
CA ARG A 550 37.04 -3.35 6.39
C ARG A 550 35.95 -4.20 7.03
N GLN A 551 35.89 -4.24 8.36
CA GLN A 551 34.85 -4.96 9.12
C GLN A 551 33.45 -4.40 8.81
N LEU A 552 33.29 -3.07 8.81
CA LEU A 552 32.03 -2.39 8.46
C LEU A 552 31.56 -2.76 7.04
N LYS A 553 32.50 -2.80 6.08
CA LYS A 553 32.20 -3.20 4.69
C LYS A 553 31.74 -4.65 4.60
N GLU A 554 32.34 -5.56 5.37
CA GLU A 554 31.95 -6.97 5.39
C GLU A 554 30.58 -7.17 6.04
N ILE A 555 30.28 -6.49 7.15
CA ILE A 555 28.95 -6.50 7.78
C ILE A 555 27.86 -6.00 6.83
N ARG A 556 28.10 -4.88 6.13
CA ARG A 556 27.15 -4.35 5.14
C ARG A 556 26.96 -5.29 3.94
N LYS A 557 28.02 -5.98 3.53
CA LYS A 557 27.96 -6.99 2.47
C LYS A 557 27.11 -8.18 2.90
N LEU A 558 27.27 -8.66 4.14
CA LEU A 558 26.47 -9.76 4.70
C LEU A 558 24.99 -9.38 4.80
N LEU A 559 24.67 -8.17 5.30
CA LEU A 559 23.29 -7.65 5.32
C LEU A 559 22.67 -7.64 3.92
N ARG A 560 23.40 -7.12 2.92
CA ARG A 560 22.93 -7.11 1.53
C ARG A 560 22.71 -8.51 0.98
N GLN A 561 23.64 -9.43 1.25
CA GLN A 561 23.52 -10.82 0.83
C GLN A 561 22.30 -11.51 1.45
N ASP A 562 22.01 -11.27 2.73
CA ASP A 562 20.82 -11.79 3.40
C ASP A 562 19.53 -11.22 2.79
N ILE A 563 19.46 -9.90 2.55
CA ILE A 563 18.31 -9.26 1.90
C ILE A 563 18.10 -9.78 0.47
N GLU A 564 19.15 -9.83 -0.35
CA GLU A 564 19.10 -10.37 -1.72
C GLU A 564 18.69 -11.85 -1.73
N PHE A 565 19.17 -12.64 -0.77
CA PHE A 565 18.78 -14.04 -0.59
C PHE A 565 17.29 -14.18 -0.26
N TYR A 566 16.77 -13.38 0.68
CA TYR A 566 15.34 -13.38 1.00
C TYR A 566 14.49 -12.95 -0.21
N GLN A 567 14.88 -11.88 -0.92
CA GLN A 567 14.16 -11.42 -2.12
C GLN A 567 14.06 -12.51 -3.21
N LYS A 568 15.15 -13.25 -3.44
CA LYS A 568 15.18 -14.35 -4.43
C LYS A 568 14.33 -15.55 -4.02
N ILE A 569 14.23 -15.87 -2.73
CA ILE A 569 13.37 -16.96 -2.25
C ILE A 569 11.89 -16.61 -2.41
N PHE A 570 11.48 -15.38 -2.09
CA PHE A 570 10.07 -14.98 -2.17
C PHE A 570 9.56 -14.75 -3.59
N THR A 571 10.45 -14.51 -4.55
CA THR A 571 10.10 -14.37 -5.98
C THR A 571 10.11 -15.71 -6.73
N GLY A 572 10.59 -16.80 -6.10
CA GLY A 572 10.64 -18.15 -6.67
C GLY A 572 9.28 -18.86 -6.67
N LYS A 573 8.91 -19.47 -7.80
CA LYS A 573 7.77 -20.41 -7.88
C LYS A 573 8.18 -21.77 -7.31
N ALA A 574 7.33 -22.35 -6.42
CA ALA A 574 7.36 -23.70 -5.86
C ALA A 574 8.67 -24.51 -6.02
N ASN A 575 9.40 -24.71 -4.91
CA ASN A 575 10.79 -25.17 -4.93
C ASN A 575 11.03 -26.29 -3.90
N CYS A 576 11.98 -27.18 -4.18
CA CYS A 576 12.33 -28.31 -3.31
C CYS A 576 12.93 -27.91 -1.94
N GLY A 577 13.54 -26.72 -1.85
CA GLY A 577 14.16 -26.18 -0.62
C GLY A 577 13.21 -25.48 0.37
N GLN A 578 11.90 -25.43 0.08
CA GLN A 578 10.94 -24.62 0.83
C GLN A 578 11.06 -24.80 2.35
N GLY A 579 11.39 -23.71 3.06
CA GLY A 579 11.56 -23.67 4.51
C GLY A 579 13.01 -23.73 5.01
N ILE A 580 14.00 -23.89 4.13
CA ILE A 580 15.42 -23.98 4.49
C ILE A 580 16.12 -22.65 4.20
N PHE A 581 16.31 -21.86 5.25
CA PHE A 581 17.02 -20.60 5.21
C PHE A 581 18.39 -20.74 5.87
N ASN A 582 19.31 -19.81 5.58
CA ASN A 582 20.68 -19.81 6.14
C ASN A 582 20.71 -19.77 7.68
N ASP A 583 19.65 -19.28 8.31
CA ASP A 583 19.51 -19.23 9.78
C ASP A 583 18.65 -20.39 10.34
N SER A 584 18.16 -21.29 9.48
CA SER A 584 17.34 -22.45 9.90
C SER A 584 18.17 -23.65 10.37
N PHE A 585 19.49 -23.60 10.22
CA PHE A 585 20.42 -24.68 10.55
C PHE A 585 21.77 -24.08 10.98
N ASP A 586 22.56 -24.86 11.71
CA ASP A 586 23.90 -24.48 12.17
C ASP A 586 25.00 -25.33 11.52
N THR A 587 24.65 -26.47 10.94
CA THR A 587 25.60 -27.42 10.36
C THR A 587 25.05 -28.02 9.07
N VAL A 588 25.89 -28.16 8.05
CA VAL A 588 25.56 -28.85 6.78
C VAL A 588 26.58 -29.93 6.52
N THR A 589 26.11 -31.14 6.24
CA THR A 589 26.95 -32.27 5.88
C THR A 589 26.66 -32.70 4.44
N PHE A 590 27.72 -32.81 3.64
CA PHE A 590 27.69 -33.38 2.30
C PHE A 590 28.23 -34.80 2.36
N THR A 591 27.47 -35.76 1.85
CA THR A 591 27.91 -37.16 1.75
C THR A 591 27.96 -37.56 0.28
N ASP A 592 29.09 -38.12 -0.17
CA ASP A 592 29.25 -38.70 -1.50
C ASP A 592 29.99 -40.04 -1.38
N SER A 593 29.35 -41.14 -1.81
CA SER A 593 29.96 -42.46 -1.92
C SER A 593 30.71 -42.96 -0.65
N GLY A 594 30.17 -42.62 0.54
CA GLY A 594 30.75 -43.01 1.84
C GLY A 594 31.71 -41.99 2.46
N ASN A 595 32.08 -40.93 1.74
CA ASN A 595 32.83 -39.80 2.29
C ASN A 595 31.85 -38.70 2.74
N SER A 596 32.02 -38.20 3.95
CA SER A 596 31.22 -37.08 4.50
C SER A 596 32.09 -35.90 4.87
N PHE A 597 31.61 -34.69 4.58
CA PHE A 597 32.27 -33.43 4.93
C PHE A 597 31.24 -32.48 5.54
N SER A 598 31.58 -31.84 6.66
CA SER A 598 30.64 -30.94 7.35
C SER A 598 31.16 -29.51 7.45
N VAL A 599 30.25 -28.55 7.37
CA VAL A 599 30.48 -27.13 7.64
C VAL A 599 29.58 -26.74 8.79
N LYS A 600 30.12 -26.14 9.85
CA LYS A 600 29.39 -25.69 11.05
C LYS A 600 29.52 -24.17 11.21
N LYS A 601 28.54 -23.55 11.87
CA LYS A 601 28.55 -22.11 12.19
C LYS A 601 29.18 -21.92 13.57
N THR A 602 30.30 -21.20 13.64
CA THR A 602 30.97 -20.82 14.88
C THR A 602 31.07 -19.29 14.91
N ASP A 603 30.56 -18.64 15.96
CA ASP A 603 30.54 -17.17 16.11
C ASP A 603 29.99 -16.43 14.87
N GLY A 604 28.96 -17.00 14.24
CA GLY A 604 28.32 -16.43 13.05
C GLY A 604 29.06 -16.67 11.72
N ILE A 605 30.23 -17.33 11.75
CA ILE A 605 31.04 -17.64 10.57
C ILE A 605 30.97 -19.14 10.26
N TRP A 606 30.86 -19.48 8.97
CA TRP A 606 30.92 -20.86 8.52
C TRP A 606 32.38 -21.37 8.54
N VAL A 607 32.62 -22.49 9.22
CA VAL A 607 33.92 -23.17 9.31
C VAL A 607 33.80 -24.63 8.91
N VAL A 608 34.85 -25.17 8.28
CA VAL A 608 34.94 -26.61 7.98
C VAL A 608 35.07 -27.35 9.31
N ALA A 609 34.12 -28.23 9.63
CA ALA A 609 33.98 -28.82 10.95
C ALA A 609 35.20 -29.63 11.39
N GLU A 610 35.92 -30.23 10.43
CA GLU A 610 37.07 -31.10 10.70
C GLU A 610 38.41 -30.36 10.79
N SER A 611 38.48 -29.07 10.44
CA SER A 611 39.72 -28.29 10.47
C SER A 611 39.60 -26.90 11.08
N GLU A 612 38.37 -26.47 11.41
CA GLU A 612 38.01 -25.14 11.94
C GLU A 612 38.48 -23.95 11.09
N TYR A 613 38.88 -24.21 9.84
CA TYR A 613 39.23 -23.17 8.88
C TYR A 613 37.98 -22.51 8.31
N PRO A 614 38.02 -21.19 8.02
CA PRO A 614 36.91 -20.48 7.39
C PRO A 614 36.49 -21.14 6.07
N ALA A 615 35.21 -21.48 5.99
CA ALA A 615 34.60 -21.96 4.76
C ALA A 615 34.24 -20.78 3.83
N ASP A 616 34.23 -21.03 2.53
CA ASP A 616 33.71 -20.06 1.56
C ASP A 616 32.17 -20.02 1.65
N SER A 617 31.67 -19.02 2.38
CA SER A 617 30.24 -18.79 2.56
C SER A 617 29.50 -18.58 1.23
N THR A 618 30.17 -18.09 0.19
CA THR A 618 29.60 -17.88 -1.15
C THR A 618 29.10 -19.19 -1.76
N LEU A 619 29.82 -20.29 -1.51
CA LEU A 619 29.47 -21.61 -2.01
C LEU A 619 28.23 -22.16 -1.29
N LEU A 620 28.12 -21.92 0.02
CA LEU A 620 26.95 -22.32 0.80
C LEU A 620 25.70 -21.51 0.40
N TYR A 621 25.84 -20.21 0.18
CA TYR A 621 24.75 -19.38 -0.34
C TYR A 621 24.31 -19.82 -1.74
N LYS A 622 25.24 -20.15 -2.63
CA LYS A 622 24.91 -20.70 -3.96
C LYS A 622 24.18 -22.03 -3.88
N LEU A 623 24.54 -22.89 -2.94
CA LEU A 623 23.82 -24.14 -2.70
C LEU A 623 22.40 -23.88 -2.23
N LEU A 624 22.21 -23.02 -1.24
CA LEU A 624 20.89 -22.67 -0.72
C LEU A 624 20.03 -21.95 -1.77
N GLU A 625 20.63 -21.04 -2.53
CA GLU A 625 20.00 -20.38 -3.68
C GLU A 625 19.55 -21.44 -4.68
N ASN A 626 20.43 -22.38 -5.07
CA ASN A 626 20.06 -23.47 -5.95
C ASN A 626 18.90 -24.28 -5.35
N LEU A 627 18.99 -24.80 -4.12
CA LEU A 627 17.90 -25.60 -3.54
C LEU A 627 16.55 -24.86 -3.46
N ASN A 628 16.59 -23.55 -3.22
CA ASN A 628 15.39 -22.72 -3.04
C ASN A 628 14.87 -22.04 -4.31
N THR A 629 15.63 -21.97 -5.41
CA THR A 629 15.22 -21.27 -6.64
C THR A 629 15.06 -22.19 -7.84
N GLN A 630 15.38 -23.48 -7.70
CA GLN A 630 15.21 -24.45 -8.79
C GLN A 630 13.75 -24.61 -9.17
N THR A 631 13.49 -24.58 -10.47
CA THR A 631 12.18 -24.94 -11.03
C THR A 631 12.05 -26.45 -11.04
N ILE A 632 11.02 -26.97 -10.39
CA ILE A 632 10.57 -28.34 -10.55
C ILE A 632 10.00 -28.45 -11.97
N THR A 633 10.65 -29.23 -12.82
CA THR A 633 10.20 -29.46 -14.21
C THR A 633 9.19 -30.58 -14.29
N GLU A 634 9.27 -31.55 -13.38
CA GLU A 634 8.39 -32.71 -13.33
C GLU A 634 8.30 -33.29 -11.92
N THR A 635 7.11 -33.73 -11.52
CA THR A 635 6.89 -34.58 -10.35
C THR A 635 6.97 -36.04 -10.78
N ALA A 636 8.10 -36.71 -10.54
CA ALA A 636 8.44 -37.97 -11.19
C ALA A 636 7.73 -39.20 -10.59
N SER A 637 7.73 -39.36 -9.26
CA SER A 637 7.04 -40.47 -8.58
C SER A 637 6.88 -40.20 -7.09
N ALA A 638 5.77 -40.63 -6.51
CA ALA A 638 5.57 -40.74 -5.06
C ALA A 638 5.61 -42.19 -4.55
N ASN A 639 5.71 -43.19 -5.45
CA ASN A 639 5.74 -44.60 -5.09
C ASN A 639 7.19 -45.05 -4.76
N PRO A 640 7.46 -45.55 -3.53
CA PRO A 640 8.78 -46.04 -3.12
C PRO A 640 9.38 -47.14 -3.99
N GLU A 641 8.55 -48.01 -4.58
CA GLU A 641 9.03 -49.10 -5.46
C GLU A 641 9.74 -48.58 -6.73
N ASN A 642 9.54 -47.31 -7.07
CA ASN A 642 10.16 -46.67 -8.24
C ASN A 642 11.43 -45.89 -7.89
N PHE A 643 11.82 -45.78 -6.62
CA PHE A 643 12.96 -44.95 -6.18
C PHE A 643 14.30 -45.42 -6.77
N ASP A 644 14.51 -46.73 -6.90
CA ASP A 644 15.69 -47.30 -7.54
C ASP A 644 15.88 -46.80 -8.98
N LYS A 645 14.78 -46.59 -9.72
CA LYS A 645 14.82 -46.10 -11.11
C LYS A 645 15.38 -44.68 -11.22
N PHE A 646 15.29 -43.90 -10.15
CA PHE A 646 15.79 -42.53 -10.08
C PHE A 646 17.15 -42.43 -9.37
N GLY A 647 17.74 -43.56 -8.96
CA GLY A 647 19.03 -43.62 -8.27
C GLY A 647 18.93 -43.44 -6.76
N PHE A 648 17.78 -43.72 -6.15
CA PHE A 648 17.58 -43.72 -4.71
C PHE A 648 17.36 -45.16 -4.23
N THR A 649 18.43 -45.83 -3.83
CA THR A 649 18.38 -47.21 -3.31
C THR A 649 18.11 -47.26 -1.81
N GLU A 650 17.32 -48.24 -1.36
CA GLU A 650 17.01 -48.46 0.06
C GLU A 650 18.23 -48.78 0.94
N ALA A 651 18.04 -48.53 2.23
CA ALA A 651 19.01 -48.55 3.32
C ALA A 651 20.15 -49.59 3.17
N GLY A 652 21.38 -49.08 2.98
CA GLY A 652 22.62 -49.86 3.09
C GLY A 652 23.48 -49.91 1.84
N LYS A 653 22.99 -49.49 0.66
CA LYS A 653 23.83 -49.30 -0.54
C LYS A 653 23.54 -47.96 -1.20
N GLN A 654 24.41 -46.98 -0.88
CA GLN A 654 24.67 -45.70 -1.53
C GLN A 654 23.61 -45.16 -2.52
N SER A 655 22.67 -44.33 -2.01
CA SER A 655 22.35 -43.12 -2.78
C SER A 655 23.67 -42.35 -2.90
N GLY A 656 24.22 -42.24 -4.11
CA GLY A 656 25.59 -41.78 -4.30
C GLY A 656 25.89 -40.43 -3.66
N LYS A 657 24.88 -39.55 -3.49
CA LYS A 657 25.05 -38.21 -2.91
C LYS A 657 23.88 -37.77 -2.02
N LYS A 658 24.19 -37.18 -0.87
CA LYS A 658 23.23 -36.69 0.13
C LYS A 658 23.70 -35.36 0.74
N ILE A 659 22.74 -34.51 1.07
CA ILE A 659 22.96 -33.24 1.78
C ILE A 659 22.06 -33.23 3.01
N THR A 660 22.64 -33.12 4.20
CA THR A 660 21.91 -33.06 5.47
C THR A 660 22.17 -31.73 6.15
N PHE A 661 21.10 -31.06 6.55
CA PHE A 661 21.09 -29.84 7.35
C PHE A 661 20.77 -30.20 8.79
N TYR A 662 21.54 -29.71 9.74
CA TYR A 662 21.34 -29.94 11.18
C TYR A 662 21.11 -28.63 11.92
N LYS A 663 20.29 -28.70 12.96
CA LYS A 663 20.08 -27.64 13.93
C LYS A 663 20.13 -28.23 15.34
N ASP A 664 20.97 -27.66 16.19
CA ASP A 664 21.17 -28.09 17.57
C ASP A 664 21.48 -29.61 17.66
N GLY A 665 22.24 -30.12 16.69
CA GLY A 665 22.60 -31.55 16.57
C GLY A 665 21.51 -32.47 15.98
N ASN A 666 20.30 -31.98 15.74
CA ASN A 666 19.21 -32.75 15.14
C ASN A 666 19.12 -32.53 13.64
N THR A 667 18.74 -33.56 12.87
CA THR A 667 18.48 -33.41 11.43
C THR A 667 17.28 -32.49 11.20
N PHE A 668 17.54 -31.32 10.63
CA PHE A 668 16.54 -30.32 10.27
C PHE A 668 15.92 -30.61 8.90
N ALA A 669 16.75 -30.94 7.91
CA ALA A 669 16.30 -31.31 6.57
C ALA A 669 17.34 -32.18 5.87
N GLU A 670 16.89 -33.03 4.95
CA GLU A 670 17.79 -33.93 4.24
C GLU A 670 17.32 -34.19 2.80
N PHE A 671 18.28 -34.12 1.88
CA PHE A 671 18.07 -34.33 0.45
C PHE A 671 18.92 -35.47 -0.07
N LEU A 672 18.27 -36.37 -0.81
CA LEU A 672 18.92 -37.38 -1.62
C LEU A 672 19.01 -36.85 -3.05
N ILE A 673 20.19 -37.01 -3.66
CA ILE A 673 20.48 -36.56 -5.03
C ILE A 673 20.63 -37.79 -5.91
N GLY A 674 19.73 -37.90 -6.88
CA GLY A 674 19.61 -39.04 -7.79
C GLY A 674 20.31 -38.82 -9.13
N ASN A 675 19.97 -39.70 -10.07
CA ASN A 675 20.55 -39.72 -11.41
C ASN A 675 20.20 -38.44 -12.21
N SER A 676 21.05 -38.11 -13.18
CA SER A 676 20.72 -37.07 -14.17
C SER A 676 19.93 -37.68 -15.34
N ARG A 677 19.01 -36.91 -15.93
CA ARG A 677 18.19 -37.35 -17.07
C ARG A 677 18.89 -37.04 -18.40
N GLU A 678 18.78 -37.94 -19.37
CA GLU A 678 19.14 -37.63 -20.77
C GLU A 678 18.30 -36.47 -21.29
N GLY A 679 18.94 -35.39 -21.74
CA GLY A 679 18.29 -34.13 -22.13
C GLY A 679 18.35 -33.01 -21.08
N GLY A 680 18.92 -33.28 -19.90
CA GLY A 680 19.15 -32.29 -18.85
C GLY A 680 18.23 -32.44 -17.64
N GLY A 681 18.71 -31.96 -16.48
CA GLY A 681 18.03 -32.05 -15.19
C GLY A 681 18.50 -33.20 -14.30
N GLN A 682 18.18 -33.12 -13.02
CA GLN A 682 18.61 -34.07 -11.99
C GLN A 682 17.45 -34.45 -11.06
N TYR A 683 17.36 -35.72 -10.68
CA TYR A 683 16.36 -36.15 -9.69
C TYR A 683 16.80 -35.77 -8.28
N ILE A 684 15.85 -35.26 -7.48
CA ILE A 684 16.05 -34.93 -6.07
C ILE A 684 14.85 -35.41 -5.25
N LYS A 685 15.11 -35.87 -4.02
CA LYS A 685 14.09 -36.27 -3.04
C LYS A 685 14.41 -35.68 -1.68
N ARG A 686 13.41 -35.16 -0.97
CA ARG A 686 13.51 -34.77 0.44
C ARG A 686 13.06 -35.95 1.29
N THR A 687 13.78 -36.30 2.35
CA THR A 687 13.53 -37.57 3.07
C THR A 687 12.27 -37.57 3.93
N ASP A 688 11.74 -36.40 4.26
CA ASP A 688 10.47 -36.18 4.94
C ASP A 688 9.26 -36.22 3.99
N THR A 689 9.47 -36.48 2.70
CA THR A 689 8.42 -36.64 1.68
C THR A 689 8.67 -37.89 0.86
N ASP A 690 7.61 -38.56 0.39
CA ASP A 690 7.74 -39.68 -0.55
C ASP A 690 7.87 -39.23 -2.01
N GLN A 691 7.85 -37.92 -2.27
CA GLN A 691 7.87 -37.38 -3.62
C GLN A 691 9.29 -37.21 -4.17
N VAL A 692 9.51 -37.72 -5.38
CA VAL A 692 10.69 -37.45 -6.22
C VAL A 692 10.37 -36.34 -7.21
N TRP A 693 11.28 -35.39 -7.34
CA TRP A 693 11.19 -34.29 -8.31
C TRP A 693 12.33 -34.34 -9.31
N LEU A 694 12.07 -33.93 -10.55
CA LEU A 694 13.09 -33.57 -11.51
C LEU A 694 13.30 -32.05 -11.45
N ILE A 695 14.53 -31.63 -11.18
CA ILE A 695 14.92 -30.21 -11.20
C ILE A 695 15.70 -29.88 -12.48
N LYS A 696 15.52 -28.65 -12.97
CA LYS A 696 16.10 -28.21 -14.24
C LYS A 696 17.62 -28.25 -14.29
N ASN A 697 18.30 -27.84 -13.22
CA ASN A 697 19.77 -27.82 -13.16
C ASN A 697 20.28 -28.80 -12.09
N ALA A 698 21.49 -29.33 -12.29
CA ALA A 698 22.12 -30.19 -11.30
C ALA A 698 22.39 -29.46 -9.97
N VAL A 699 22.23 -30.16 -8.85
CA VAL A 699 22.60 -29.63 -7.53
C VAL A 699 24.12 -29.58 -7.44
N THR A 700 24.66 -28.43 -7.07
CA THR A 700 26.10 -28.29 -6.80
C THR A 700 26.47 -29.16 -5.59
N THR A 701 27.19 -30.25 -5.82
CA THR A 701 27.72 -31.12 -4.77
C THR A 701 29.22 -30.93 -4.63
N TYR A 702 29.71 -30.73 -3.41
CA TYR A 702 31.14 -30.56 -3.13
C TYR A 702 31.79 -31.92 -2.86
N LYS A 703 32.77 -32.29 -3.68
CA LYS A 703 33.43 -33.61 -3.63
C LYS A 703 34.61 -33.70 -2.62
N SER A 704 35.09 -32.58 -2.09
CA SER A 704 36.23 -32.57 -1.16
C SER A 704 36.28 -31.30 -0.29
N ARG A 705 36.99 -31.38 0.84
CA ARG A 705 37.24 -30.24 1.76
C ARG A 705 37.87 -29.04 1.05
N GLY A 706 38.79 -29.30 0.10
CA GLY A 706 39.48 -28.25 -0.65
C GLY A 706 38.56 -27.38 -1.52
N ASN A 707 37.36 -27.87 -1.85
CA ASN A 707 36.37 -27.09 -2.59
C ASN A 707 35.60 -26.11 -1.72
N LEU A 708 35.61 -26.27 -0.38
CA LEU A 708 34.88 -25.45 0.58
C LEU A 708 35.79 -24.48 1.34
N LEU A 709 37.11 -24.64 1.25
CA LEU A 709 38.07 -23.72 1.86
C LEU A 709 38.03 -22.37 1.15
N LYS A 710 37.98 -21.31 1.95
CA LYS A 710 38.17 -19.95 1.44
C LYS A 710 39.58 -19.84 0.85
N LYS A 711 39.68 -19.71 -0.48
CA LYS A 711 40.95 -19.44 -1.15
C LYS A 711 41.36 -17.99 -0.84
N PHE A 712 42.53 -17.81 -0.25
CA PHE A 712 43.11 -16.50 0.04
C PHE A 712 43.76 -15.89 -1.19
#